data_AF-A0A5B0VPJ2-F1
#
_entry.id   AF-A0A5B0VPJ2-F1
#
_cell.length_a   1.000
_cell.length_b   1.000
_cell.length_c   1.000
_cell.angle_alpha   90.00
_cell.angle_beta   90.00
_cell.angle_gamma   90.00
#
_symmetry.space_group_name_H-M   'P 1'
#
loop_
_entity.id
_entity.type
_entity.pdbx_description
1 polymer ?
#
loop_
_entity_poly.entity_id
_entity_poly.type
_entity_poly.pdbx_seq_one_letter_code
_entity_poly.pdbx_strand_id
1 'polypeptide(L)'
;MAITRGFRSLAAVALSATVAFSALADEIHVSDGSRADNKNLLHDTPLPDGHVPSNVNYGFSVIGRDTLGGISSGLYTDVWAHEGYAYIGTFQEPECTRAGVYISDIRDPANPVTVGMIKSPPQTRINDVKVARIGDKDVLIHSLEPCGPLVGNDSRQKGQSGISLWDVTDPTNPHALKQNFLDFPVHNTFAWTTAEGNTYLLIVDDVDTNDLKIADLTKPQSPKLITVTGIQTWLTTNPEIANDGQLFMGSFAVPLLHDIWVNDMDPGPGENWQAVLSYWDAGFITLDINDPYNPVFLGDSTYPDPDPVHAISPPEGNAHAAVFAGPGFDKIFAGDEDFDSQFTAVTVEGEAYRASQGSDVPQIGPGADIEELVAQTAYVGLACEGPLPTASETGADIALIERGSCAFTQKAQSIEAAGYSAGVVFNSAVPGNCEATVSMLVEGGIPMLFVPRSSGFAALGIAGYDASLCPEGEGANPALPAPGTLGLIATLGAEFDGWGYLHALNNTSSQVTVNRGMGPDAETVTVDYLGEMGYYAPAEATDPALASGAGDLTMHNLEIDPTYPNRTFISWYSLGMRAVEWREGHLHDNSKGEGIVSWNMHEVGRFIAGEEYGEAAGSNFWGVHVTEVDGEQYILGTDRNTGLWIFQWSCEDATDVLYCNAPVTP
;
A
#
# COMPACT_ATOMS: atom_id res chain seq x y z
N MET A 1 -5.90 14.39 67.07
CA MET A 1 -7.20 14.99 67.43
C MET A 1 -7.26 16.37 66.80
N ALA A 2 -8.45 16.83 66.39
CA ALA A 2 -8.69 18.00 65.52
C ALA A 2 -7.95 19.30 65.89
N ILE A 3 -7.71 20.15 64.87
CA ILE A 3 -8.15 21.55 64.86
C ILE A 3 -8.69 21.86 63.46
N THR A 4 -9.85 22.51 63.41
CA THR A 4 -10.62 22.80 62.19
C THR A 4 -10.97 24.29 62.12
N ARG A 5 -10.95 24.85 60.90
CA ARG A 5 -11.69 26.05 60.44
C ARG A 5 -11.30 27.39 61.09
N GLY A 6 -11.38 28.53 60.39
CA GLY A 6 -11.84 28.79 59.02
C GLY A 6 -12.06 30.30 58.79
N PHE A 7 -12.99 30.67 57.90
CA PHE A 7 -13.40 32.06 57.51
C PHE A 7 -12.36 32.78 56.60
N ARG A 8 -12.68 33.59 55.57
CA ARG A 8 -13.94 34.04 54.89
C ARG A 8 -13.52 34.75 53.57
N SER A 9 -14.33 35.05 52.55
CA SER A 9 -15.65 34.58 52.03
C SER A 9 -15.97 35.30 50.71
N LEU A 10 -16.75 34.69 49.82
CA LEU A 10 -17.47 35.41 48.75
C LEU A 10 -18.87 34.82 48.52
N ALA A 11 -19.89 35.68 48.54
CA ALA A 11 -21.23 35.42 48.00
C ALA A 11 -21.26 36.00 46.57
N ALA A 12 -21.83 35.38 45.52
CA ALA A 12 -23.11 34.66 45.36
C ALA A 12 -24.34 35.58 45.21
N VAL A 13 -24.71 35.87 43.95
CA VAL A 13 -26.07 36.00 43.34
C VAL A 13 -25.81 35.95 41.81
N ALA A 14 -25.97 34.84 41.08
CA ALA A 14 -27.20 34.13 40.69
C ALA A 14 -28.04 34.86 39.63
N LEU A 15 -28.09 34.32 38.40
CA LEU A 15 -29.18 34.52 37.46
C LEU A 15 -29.56 33.19 36.78
N SER A 16 -30.86 33.06 36.55
CA SER A 16 -31.67 31.86 36.27
C SER A 16 -31.29 30.96 35.08
N ALA A 17 -31.87 29.77 35.09
CA ALA A 17 -31.63 28.66 34.16
C ALA A 17 -32.39 28.74 32.81
N THR A 18 -32.20 27.67 32.02
CA THR A 18 -32.94 27.20 30.82
C THR A 18 -32.85 28.01 29.53
N VAL A 19 -31.90 27.66 28.65
CA VAL A 19 -32.11 27.32 27.22
C VAL A 19 -31.02 26.32 26.76
N ALA A 20 -31.37 25.34 25.91
CA ALA A 20 -30.51 24.49 25.06
C ALA A 20 -29.32 23.72 25.70
N PHE A 21 -29.60 22.54 26.28
CA PHE A 21 -28.70 21.38 26.17
C PHE A 21 -28.98 20.70 24.82
N SER A 22 -28.36 21.17 23.73
CA SER A 22 -28.60 20.63 22.37
C SER A 22 -27.44 20.84 21.39
N ALA A 23 -26.23 21.18 21.88
CA ALA A 23 -25.09 21.59 21.03
C ALA A 23 -23.74 21.03 21.51
N LEU A 24 -23.75 19.82 22.09
CA LEU A 24 -22.55 19.12 22.60
C LEU A 24 -22.62 17.61 22.28
N ALA A 25 -23.26 17.24 21.17
CA ALA A 25 -23.33 15.85 20.69
C ALA A 25 -22.31 15.56 19.58
N ASP A 26 -22.10 16.49 18.64
CA ASP A 26 -21.34 16.25 17.39
C ASP A 26 -19.85 15.93 17.58
N GLU A 27 -19.16 16.55 18.55
CA GLU A 27 -17.68 16.48 18.65
C GLU A 27 -17.11 15.21 19.34
N ILE A 28 -17.94 14.28 19.82
CA ILE A 28 -17.46 13.07 20.53
C ILE A 28 -18.10 11.78 19.95
N HIS A 29 -18.36 11.79 18.65
CA HIS A 29 -18.65 10.58 17.89
C HIS A 29 -17.32 9.99 17.39
N VAL A 30 -16.83 8.95 18.09
CA VAL A 30 -15.54 8.31 17.81
C VAL A 30 -15.58 7.59 16.46
N SER A 31 -15.28 8.35 15.40
CA SER A 31 -14.38 7.88 14.36
C SER A 31 -13.02 7.69 15.03
N ASP A 32 -12.34 6.57 14.76
CA ASP A 32 -10.92 6.40 15.08
C ASP A 32 -10.02 7.26 14.18
N GLY A 33 -10.57 7.80 13.08
CA GLY A 33 -9.84 8.66 12.13
C GLY A 33 -8.90 7.88 11.21
N SER A 34 -8.89 6.55 11.33
CA SER A 34 -8.14 5.62 10.50
C SER A 34 -9.11 4.82 9.65
N ARG A 35 -8.96 4.82 8.32
CA ARG A 35 -9.58 3.79 7.47
C ARG A 35 -8.81 2.46 7.56
N ALA A 36 -8.42 2.10 8.77
CA ALA A 36 -7.91 0.79 9.07
C ALA A 36 -9.11 -0.14 9.29
N ASP A 37 -9.50 -0.88 8.25
CA ASP A 37 -9.98 -2.22 8.54
C ASP A 37 -8.81 -2.95 9.21
N ASN A 38 -8.91 -3.15 10.52
CA ASN A 38 -7.80 -3.58 11.38
C ASN A 38 -7.52 -5.10 11.24
N LYS A 39 -7.71 -5.65 10.04
CA LYS A 39 -7.48 -7.06 9.71
C LYS A 39 -6.48 -7.25 8.56
N ASN A 40 -6.47 -6.38 7.54
CA ASN A 40 -5.63 -6.56 6.35
C ASN A 40 -4.19 -6.02 6.57
N LEU A 41 -3.58 -6.36 7.71
CA LEU A 41 -2.20 -5.95 8.04
C LEU A 41 -1.18 -6.87 7.35
N LEU A 42 -0.88 -6.58 6.08
CA LEU A 42 0.20 -7.18 5.27
C LEU A 42 0.07 -8.71 5.11
N HIS A 43 -0.42 -9.15 3.94
CA HIS A 43 -0.68 -10.54 3.53
C HIS A 43 -1.90 -11.27 4.12
N ASP A 44 -2.77 -10.59 4.87
CA ASP A 44 -4.09 -11.15 5.23
C ASP A 44 -5.11 -10.87 4.08
N THR A 45 -4.79 -11.27 2.84
CA THR A 45 -5.83 -11.42 1.80
C THR A 45 -6.88 -12.43 2.30
N PRO A 46 -8.16 -12.37 1.86
CA PRO A 46 -9.17 -13.33 2.32
C PRO A 46 -8.80 -14.79 2.03
N LEU A 47 -8.00 -15.04 0.96
CA LEU A 47 -7.53 -16.35 0.51
C LEU A 47 -6.16 -16.26 -0.21
N PRO A 48 -5.01 -16.10 0.50
CA PRO A 48 -3.67 -16.15 -0.10
C PRO A 48 -3.29 -17.54 -0.61
N ASP A 49 -4.05 -18.57 -0.22
CA ASP A 49 -3.88 -19.96 -0.65
C ASP A 49 -4.17 -20.11 -2.15
N GLY A 50 -3.10 -20.05 -2.94
CA GLY A 50 -3.15 -20.20 -4.40
C GLY A 50 -1.79 -20.04 -5.05
N HIS A 51 -1.77 -20.17 -6.37
CA HIS A 51 -0.77 -19.57 -7.24
C HIS A 51 -1.35 -19.55 -8.65
N VAL A 52 -1.01 -18.52 -9.43
CA VAL A 52 -1.20 -18.59 -10.89
C VAL A 52 -0.31 -19.73 -11.41
N PRO A 53 -0.85 -20.70 -12.18
CA PRO A 53 -0.04 -21.76 -12.76
C PRO A 53 1.07 -21.17 -13.63
N SER A 54 2.24 -21.83 -13.70
CA SER A 54 3.33 -21.38 -14.57
C SER A 54 2.89 -21.38 -16.04
N ASN A 55 2.43 -20.24 -16.53
CA ASN A 55 2.30 -19.95 -17.94
C ASN A 55 3.72 -19.77 -18.53
N VAL A 56 3.85 -19.80 -19.87
CA VAL A 56 5.16 -19.96 -20.54
C VAL A 56 6.19 -18.98 -19.99
N ASN A 57 7.19 -19.50 -19.26
CA ASN A 57 8.34 -18.75 -18.74
C ASN A 57 9.29 -18.40 -19.89
N TYR A 58 9.86 -17.20 -19.86
CA TYR A 58 10.85 -16.74 -20.84
C TYR A 58 11.64 -15.56 -20.28
N GLY A 59 12.78 -15.24 -20.91
CA GLY A 59 13.66 -14.15 -20.48
C GLY A 59 14.54 -14.51 -19.29
N PHE A 60 13.98 -15.12 -18.24
CA PHE A 60 14.71 -15.56 -17.05
C PHE A 60 15.16 -17.02 -17.13
N SER A 61 16.46 -17.26 -16.94
CA SER A 61 17.05 -18.57 -16.67
C SER A 61 17.39 -18.72 -15.19
N VAL A 62 16.86 -19.73 -14.52
CA VAL A 62 17.26 -20.07 -13.14
C VAL A 62 18.66 -20.68 -13.14
N ILE A 63 19.60 -20.03 -12.45
CA ILE A 63 21.00 -20.45 -12.36
C ILE A 63 21.24 -21.25 -11.08
N GLY A 64 20.72 -20.76 -9.94
CA GLY A 64 20.90 -21.40 -8.65
C GLY A 64 19.85 -20.97 -7.64
N ARG A 65 19.81 -21.68 -6.51
CA ARG A 65 18.84 -21.47 -5.42
C ARG A 65 19.46 -21.84 -4.09
N ASP A 66 19.16 -21.08 -3.05
CA ASP A 66 19.39 -21.50 -1.67
C ASP A 66 18.08 -21.43 -0.89
N THR A 67 17.66 -22.56 -0.32
CA THR A 67 16.50 -22.63 0.58
C THR A 67 16.76 -22.02 1.95
N LEU A 68 17.97 -21.51 2.20
CA LEU A 68 18.39 -20.82 3.42
C LEU A 68 18.23 -21.70 4.67
N GLY A 69 17.19 -21.42 5.47
CA GLY A 69 16.82 -22.22 6.63
C GLY A 69 15.81 -23.34 6.33
N GLY A 70 15.54 -23.65 5.07
CA GLY A 70 14.52 -24.56 4.57
C GLY A 70 13.24 -23.84 4.10
N ILE A 71 12.42 -24.55 3.33
CA ILE A 71 11.11 -24.08 2.85
C ILE A 71 10.20 -23.83 4.07
N SER A 72 9.57 -22.65 4.10
CA SER A 72 8.71 -22.18 5.18
C SER A 72 7.78 -21.11 4.63
N SER A 73 6.47 -21.35 4.67
CA SER A 73 5.50 -20.40 4.11
C SER A 73 5.66 -19.00 4.72
N GLY A 74 5.71 -17.98 3.87
CA GLY A 74 5.73 -16.57 4.27
C GLY A 74 7.00 -16.05 4.97
N LEU A 75 8.04 -16.85 5.14
CA LEU A 75 9.15 -16.53 6.04
C LEU A 75 10.12 -15.48 5.51
N TYR A 76 10.38 -15.42 4.20
CA TYR A 76 11.49 -14.62 3.64
C TYR A 76 11.01 -13.27 3.06
N THR A 77 11.80 -12.21 3.25
CA THR A 77 11.47 -10.83 2.83
C THR A 77 12.49 -10.30 1.82
N ASP A 78 12.90 -9.03 1.89
CA ASP A 78 13.75 -8.40 0.88
C ASP A 78 15.17 -8.97 0.82
N VAL A 79 15.88 -8.67 -0.28
CA VAL A 79 17.25 -9.13 -0.55
C VAL A 79 18.16 -8.00 -0.99
N TRP A 80 19.40 -8.05 -0.51
CA TRP A 80 20.49 -7.21 -0.99
C TRP A 80 21.75 -8.01 -1.22
N ALA A 81 22.61 -7.58 -2.14
CA ALA A 81 23.89 -8.21 -2.40
C ALA A 81 25.06 -7.25 -2.20
N HIS A 82 26.18 -7.78 -1.72
CA HIS A 82 27.41 -7.02 -1.59
C HIS A 82 28.62 -7.94 -1.65
N GLU A 83 29.58 -7.62 -2.53
CA GLU A 83 30.88 -8.30 -2.66
C GLU A 83 30.77 -9.85 -2.75
N GLY A 84 29.73 -10.34 -3.47
CA GLY A 84 29.49 -11.77 -3.69
C GLY A 84 28.72 -12.50 -2.57
N TYR A 85 28.06 -11.78 -1.66
CA TYR A 85 27.15 -12.35 -0.67
C TYR A 85 25.76 -11.73 -0.77
N ALA A 86 24.72 -12.54 -0.64
CA ALA A 86 23.33 -12.12 -0.52
C ALA A 86 22.89 -12.11 0.96
N TYR A 87 22.12 -11.09 1.33
CA TYR A 87 21.54 -10.88 2.64
C TYR A 87 20.02 -10.90 2.48
N ILE A 88 19.33 -11.74 3.25
CA ILE A 88 17.88 -11.96 3.10
C ILE A 88 17.22 -11.78 4.47
N GLY A 89 16.21 -10.91 4.53
CA GLY A 89 15.41 -10.67 5.74
C GLY A 89 14.44 -11.81 6.07
N THR A 90 13.59 -11.58 7.09
CA THR A 90 12.55 -12.54 7.48
C THR A 90 11.32 -11.87 8.07
N PHE A 91 10.15 -12.37 7.69
CA PHE A 91 8.84 -11.93 8.16
C PHE A 91 8.40 -12.65 9.45
N GLN A 92 7.12 -12.47 9.81
CA GLN A 92 6.49 -13.07 10.98
C GLN A 92 5.92 -14.49 10.75
N GLU A 93 5.81 -14.94 9.50
CA GLU A 93 5.16 -16.21 9.13
C GLU A 93 6.13 -17.41 9.12
N PRO A 94 5.62 -18.64 9.33
CA PRO A 94 4.31 -18.96 9.90
C PRO A 94 4.28 -18.75 11.43
N GLU A 95 5.46 -18.60 12.05
CA GLU A 95 5.63 -18.24 13.46
C GLU A 95 6.86 -17.33 13.60
N CYS A 96 6.70 -16.17 14.27
CA CYS A 96 7.78 -15.20 14.52
C CYS A 96 8.77 -15.67 15.61
N THR A 97 9.40 -16.83 15.35
CA THR A 97 10.36 -17.53 16.21
C THR A 97 11.71 -17.74 15.51
N ARG A 98 11.75 -17.57 14.18
CA ARG A 98 12.89 -17.85 13.29
C ARG A 98 13.43 -16.61 12.56
N ALA A 99 13.19 -15.43 13.12
CA ALA A 99 13.56 -14.19 12.45
C ALA A 99 15.06 -13.80 12.59
N GLY A 100 15.56 -13.09 11.58
CA GLY A 100 16.97 -12.69 11.43
C GLY A 100 17.33 -12.39 9.97
N VAL A 101 18.59 -12.05 9.72
CA VAL A 101 19.14 -11.92 8.36
C VAL A 101 19.92 -13.19 8.03
N TYR A 102 19.52 -13.93 6.99
CA TYR A 102 20.34 -15.01 6.42
C TYR A 102 21.43 -14.42 5.53
N ILE A 103 22.59 -15.05 5.51
CA ILE A 103 23.73 -14.65 4.68
C ILE A 103 24.13 -15.84 3.81
N SER A 104 24.00 -15.69 2.49
CA SER A 104 24.40 -16.68 1.49
C SER A 104 25.62 -16.20 0.71
N ASP A 105 26.63 -17.05 0.59
CA ASP A 105 27.71 -16.90 -0.38
C ASP A 105 27.15 -17.20 -1.78
N ILE A 106 27.27 -16.25 -2.72
CA ILE A 106 26.76 -16.36 -4.09
C ILE A 106 27.88 -16.26 -5.13
N ARG A 107 29.16 -16.40 -4.72
CA ARG A 107 30.32 -16.35 -5.63
C ARG A 107 30.41 -17.55 -6.58
N ASP A 108 29.67 -18.63 -6.30
CA ASP A 108 29.25 -19.61 -7.30
C ASP A 108 27.73 -19.50 -7.45
N PRO A 109 27.22 -18.68 -8.39
CA PRO A 109 25.78 -18.44 -8.56
C PRO A 109 24.96 -19.71 -8.83
N ALA A 110 25.59 -20.79 -9.31
CA ALA A 110 24.92 -22.06 -9.55
C ALA A 110 24.86 -22.96 -8.30
N ASN A 111 25.69 -22.69 -7.29
CA ASN A 111 25.74 -23.42 -6.03
C ASN A 111 25.85 -22.46 -4.83
N PRO A 112 24.86 -21.56 -4.61
CA PRO A 112 24.88 -20.65 -3.47
C PRO A 112 24.81 -21.42 -2.14
N VAL A 113 25.42 -20.86 -1.09
CA VAL A 113 25.53 -21.53 0.22
C VAL A 113 25.33 -20.54 1.37
N THR A 114 24.30 -20.77 2.20
CA THR A 114 24.13 -20.12 3.50
C THR A 114 25.35 -20.33 4.40
N VAL A 115 26.08 -19.25 4.67
CA VAL A 115 27.25 -19.22 5.55
C VAL A 115 26.91 -18.83 6.98
N GLY A 116 25.78 -18.14 7.20
CA GLY A 116 25.39 -17.66 8.52
C GLY A 116 23.98 -17.12 8.61
N MET A 117 23.57 -16.78 9.83
CA MET A 117 22.33 -16.08 10.12
C MET A 117 22.53 -15.16 11.33
N ILE A 118 22.28 -13.86 11.16
CA ILE A 118 22.23 -12.87 12.23
C ILE A 118 20.82 -12.91 12.80
N LYS A 119 20.64 -13.43 14.03
CA LYS A 119 19.31 -13.55 14.64
C LYS A 119 18.75 -12.19 15.04
N SER A 120 17.47 -11.96 14.75
CA SER A 120 16.75 -10.80 15.26
C SER A 120 16.47 -10.95 16.77
N PRO A 121 16.06 -9.86 17.45
CA PRO A 121 15.45 -9.96 18.76
C PRO A 121 14.17 -10.83 18.74
N PRO A 122 13.79 -11.46 19.88
CA PRO A 122 12.56 -12.24 19.93
C PRO A 122 11.33 -11.39 19.56
N GLN A 123 10.42 -11.96 18.75
CA GLN A 123 9.19 -11.31 18.26
C GLN A 123 9.44 -10.07 17.36
N THR A 124 10.58 -10.00 16.67
CA THR A 124 10.92 -8.93 15.72
C THR A 124 11.15 -9.50 14.32
N ARG A 125 10.37 -9.02 13.33
CA ARG A 125 10.58 -9.23 11.89
C ARG A 125 11.54 -8.20 11.32
N ILE A 126 12.01 -8.47 10.10
CA ILE A 126 12.95 -7.66 9.33
C ILE A 126 12.42 -7.63 7.90
N ASN A 127 11.80 -6.53 7.50
CA ASN A 127 11.23 -6.40 6.14
C ASN A 127 12.35 -6.02 5.15
N ASP A 128 13.24 -5.13 5.57
CA ASP A 128 14.32 -4.55 4.75
C ASP A 128 15.73 -4.90 5.27
N VAL A 129 16.63 -5.16 4.32
CA VAL A 129 18.06 -5.43 4.51
C VAL A 129 18.87 -4.73 3.41
N LYS A 130 19.86 -3.89 3.76
CA LYS A 130 20.77 -3.27 2.78
C LYS A 130 22.20 -3.21 3.32
N VAL A 131 23.21 -3.26 2.44
CA VAL A 131 24.63 -3.18 2.83
C VAL A 131 25.30 -1.98 2.17
N ALA A 132 25.96 -1.15 2.97
CA ALA A 132 26.70 0.03 2.50
C ALA A 132 28.16 -0.01 2.97
N ARG A 133 29.10 0.41 2.11
CA ARG A 133 30.51 0.62 2.47
C ARG A 133 30.64 1.94 3.22
N ILE A 134 30.91 1.88 4.53
CA ILE A 134 31.12 3.06 5.39
C ILE A 134 32.58 3.09 5.85
N GLY A 135 33.38 3.94 5.21
CA GLY A 135 34.82 4.02 5.46
C GLY A 135 35.54 2.74 5.02
N ASP A 136 36.12 2.01 5.97
CA ASP A 136 36.84 0.74 5.76
C ASP A 136 35.99 -0.51 6.04
N LYS A 137 34.68 -0.35 6.25
CA LYS A 137 33.76 -1.43 6.65
C LYS A 137 32.60 -1.60 5.70
N ASP A 138 32.21 -2.85 5.49
CA ASP A 138 30.89 -3.18 4.95
C ASP A 138 29.89 -3.23 6.11
N VAL A 139 28.84 -2.42 6.03
CA VAL A 139 27.85 -2.27 7.11
C VAL A 139 26.50 -2.75 6.61
N LEU A 140 26.06 -3.90 7.14
CA LEU A 140 24.68 -4.35 7.01
C LEU A 140 23.79 -3.48 7.92
N ILE A 141 22.78 -2.91 7.30
CA ILE A 141 21.66 -2.20 7.88
C ILE A 141 20.46 -3.13 7.72
N HIS A 142 19.72 -3.37 8.80
CA HIS A 142 18.46 -4.07 8.70
C HIS A 142 17.43 -3.46 9.63
N SER A 143 16.17 -3.46 9.19
CA SER A 143 15.06 -2.96 9.98
C SER A 143 14.75 -3.88 11.17
N LEU A 144 13.98 -3.35 12.12
CA LEU A 144 13.45 -4.08 13.27
C LEU A 144 11.99 -3.64 13.44
N GLU A 145 11.08 -4.56 13.20
CA GLU A 145 9.66 -4.30 13.36
C GLU A 145 9.05 -5.33 14.32
N PRO A 146 8.21 -4.95 15.30
CA PRO A 146 7.48 -5.90 16.12
C PRO A 146 6.58 -6.80 15.26
N CYS A 147 6.62 -8.10 15.49
CA CYS A 147 5.63 -9.02 14.91
C CYS A 147 4.25 -8.83 15.56
N GLY A 148 3.19 -9.11 14.80
CA GLY A 148 1.80 -8.83 15.18
C GLY A 148 1.40 -7.36 14.95
N PRO A 149 0.18 -6.97 15.37
CA PRO A 149 -0.34 -5.63 15.08
C PRO A 149 0.45 -4.54 15.80
N LEU A 150 0.94 -3.56 15.02
CA LEU A 150 1.69 -2.40 15.53
C LEU A 150 0.83 -1.48 16.42
N VAL A 151 -0.45 -1.38 16.10
CA VAL A 151 -1.44 -0.55 16.81
C VAL A 151 -2.49 -1.46 17.43
N GLY A 152 -2.79 -1.22 18.71
CA GLY A 152 -3.81 -1.98 19.45
C GLY A 152 -3.35 -2.41 20.84
N ASN A 153 -4.26 -3.08 21.56
CA ASN A 153 -4.06 -3.47 22.96
C ASN A 153 -3.65 -4.94 23.14
N ASP A 154 -3.30 -5.66 22.06
CA ASP A 154 -2.88 -7.05 22.18
C ASP A 154 -1.45 -7.17 22.73
N SER A 155 -1.37 -7.49 24.01
CA SER A 155 -0.12 -7.70 24.73
C SER A 155 0.72 -8.91 24.29
N ARG A 156 0.27 -9.72 23.30
CA ARG A 156 0.85 -11.04 23.01
C ARG A 156 2.12 -11.04 22.16
N GLN A 157 2.42 -9.97 21.42
CA GLN A 157 3.69 -9.82 20.71
C GLN A 157 4.25 -8.41 20.97
N LYS A 158 5.48 -8.34 21.49
CA LYS A 158 6.23 -7.09 21.70
C LYS A 158 7.69 -7.33 21.37
N GLY A 159 7.99 -7.26 20.08
CA GLY A 159 9.35 -7.19 19.57
C GLY A 159 10.09 -5.93 20.00
N GLN A 160 11.34 -5.87 19.58
CA GLN A 160 12.14 -4.65 19.54
C GLN A 160 11.94 -3.95 18.18
N SER A 161 12.21 -2.65 18.18
CA SER A 161 11.99 -1.75 17.05
C SER A 161 13.25 -0.96 16.69
N GLY A 162 13.22 -0.23 15.58
CA GLY A 162 14.30 0.62 15.09
C GLY A 162 15.14 -0.06 14.01
N ILE A 163 16.45 0.15 14.03
CA ILE A 163 17.40 -0.53 13.13
C ILE A 163 18.54 -1.20 13.89
N SER A 164 19.17 -2.18 13.25
CA SER A 164 20.45 -2.74 13.68
C SER A 164 21.53 -2.63 12.60
N LEU A 165 22.75 -2.32 13.04
CA LEU A 165 23.93 -2.07 12.24
C LEU A 165 25.01 -3.10 12.59
N TRP A 166 25.48 -3.84 11.60
CA TRP A 166 26.49 -4.90 11.73
C TRP A 166 27.64 -4.68 10.76
N ASP A 167 28.86 -4.84 11.24
CA ASP A 167 30.05 -4.99 10.41
C ASP A 167 30.02 -6.38 9.77
N VAL A 168 29.91 -6.42 8.44
CA VAL A 168 29.88 -7.61 7.61
C VAL A 168 31.06 -7.65 6.64
N THR A 169 32.15 -6.92 6.93
CA THR A 169 33.40 -6.96 6.13
C THR A 169 34.00 -8.38 6.08
N ASP A 170 33.66 -9.22 7.06
CA ASP A 170 33.71 -10.69 6.96
C ASP A 170 32.28 -11.24 7.18
N PRO A 171 31.53 -11.56 6.11
CA PRO A 171 30.15 -12.04 6.23
C PRO A 171 30.02 -13.39 6.94
N THR A 172 31.12 -14.14 7.10
CA THR A 172 31.14 -15.41 7.83
C THR A 172 31.26 -15.21 9.35
N ASN A 173 31.58 -13.99 9.80
CA ASN A 173 31.79 -13.63 11.19
C ASN A 173 31.32 -12.18 11.47
N PRO A 174 30.00 -11.91 11.34
CA PRO A 174 29.45 -10.56 11.49
C PRO A 174 29.59 -10.02 12.92
N HIS A 175 29.75 -8.71 13.05
CA HIS A 175 30.01 -8.03 14.33
C HIS A 175 29.10 -6.82 14.56
N ALA A 176 28.28 -6.87 15.62
CA ALA A 176 27.35 -5.78 15.93
C ALA A 176 28.10 -4.45 16.19
N LEU A 177 27.71 -3.40 15.47
CA LEU A 177 28.21 -2.03 15.65
C LEU A 177 27.27 -1.25 16.56
N LYS A 178 25.96 -1.30 16.27
CA LYS A 178 24.90 -0.69 17.06
C LYS A 178 23.61 -1.47 16.81
N GLN A 179 23.00 -1.98 17.87
CA GLN A 179 21.67 -2.60 17.81
C GLN A 179 20.63 -1.67 18.43
N ASN A 180 19.39 -1.76 17.95
CA ASN A 180 18.23 -1.00 18.42
C ASN A 180 18.58 0.50 18.49
N PHE A 181 18.96 1.05 17.35
CA PHE A 181 18.94 2.50 17.15
C PHE A 181 17.51 2.89 16.78
N LEU A 182 16.96 3.92 17.42
CA LEU A 182 15.54 4.31 17.39
C LEU A 182 14.64 3.40 18.25
N ASP A 183 13.43 3.88 18.56
CA ASP A 183 12.46 3.27 19.49
C ASP A 183 11.03 3.14 18.92
N PHE A 184 10.89 3.30 17.61
CA PHE A 184 9.68 3.09 16.80
C PHE A 184 9.91 1.99 15.74
N PRO A 185 8.86 1.29 15.25
CA PRO A 185 8.97 0.30 14.17
C PRO A 185 9.53 0.93 12.90
N VAL A 186 10.32 0.18 12.15
CA VAL A 186 10.90 0.64 10.88
C VAL A 186 10.54 -0.34 9.79
N HIS A 187 9.89 0.14 8.73
CA HIS A 187 9.58 -0.65 7.55
C HIS A 187 10.85 -0.89 6.73
N ASN A 188 11.36 0.20 6.17
CA ASN A 188 12.32 0.25 5.08
C ASN A 188 13.33 1.38 5.28
N THR A 189 14.49 1.26 4.65
CA THR A 189 15.62 2.18 4.80
C THR A 189 16.41 2.31 3.50
N PHE A 190 17.04 3.45 3.26
CA PHE A 190 18.01 3.60 2.16
C PHE A 190 19.21 4.45 2.55
N ALA A 191 20.41 3.91 2.34
CA ALA A 191 21.68 4.55 2.69
C ALA A 191 22.37 5.15 1.47
N TRP A 192 22.97 6.33 1.64
CA TRP A 192 23.84 6.93 0.62
C TRP A 192 25.09 7.55 1.26
N THR A 193 26.16 7.69 0.48
CA THR A 193 27.44 8.22 0.94
C THR A 193 27.94 9.30 0.00
N THR A 194 28.15 10.52 0.52
CA THR A 194 28.62 11.68 -0.25
C THR A 194 30.10 11.54 -0.63
N ALA A 195 30.55 12.34 -1.59
CA ALA A 195 31.93 12.37 -2.07
C ALA A 195 32.97 12.74 -0.99
N GLU A 196 32.55 13.44 0.07
CA GLU A 196 33.42 13.68 1.25
C GLU A 196 33.51 12.47 2.21
N GLY A 197 32.73 11.41 1.97
CA GLY A 197 32.68 10.19 2.77
C GLY A 197 31.77 10.27 3.99
N ASN A 198 30.74 11.14 3.98
CA ASN A 198 29.69 11.13 4.99
C ASN A 198 28.59 10.16 4.55
N THR A 199 28.13 9.28 5.44
CA THR A 199 27.05 8.34 5.13
C THR A 199 25.79 8.73 5.90
N TYR A 200 24.66 8.77 5.20
CA TYR A 200 23.36 9.04 5.77
C TYR A 200 22.39 7.89 5.47
N LEU A 201 21.29 7.84 6.22
CA LEU A 201 20.23 6.85 6.09
C LEU A 201 18.87 7.53 6.15
N LEU A 202 18.04 7.34 5.13
CA LEU A 202 16.61 7.58 5.17
C LEU A 202 15.92 6.35 5.77
N ILE A 203 14.89 6.59 6.58
CA ILE A 203 14.24 5.60 7.43
C ILE A 203 12.74 5.88 7.44
N VAL A 204 11.95 4.84 7.17
CA VAL A 204 10.49 4.83 7.32
C VAL A 204 10.13 4.52 8.78
N ASP A 205 9.19 5.27 9.36
CA ASP A 205 8.57 5.00 10.67
C ASP A 205 7.11 4.63 10.46
N ASP A 206 6.74 3.37 10.75
CA ASP A 206 5.40 2.82 10.47
C ASP A 206 4.25 3.48 11.26
N VAL A 207 4.54 4.36 12.25
CA VAL A 207 3.50 4.81 13.23
C VAL A 207 3.37 6.33 13.43
N ASP A 208 4.25 7.14 12.87
CA ASP A 208 4.21 8.61 12.99
C ASP A 208 3.98 9.25 11.62
N THR A 209 3.05 10.20 11.52
CA THR A 209 2.77 10.94 10.28
C THR A 209 3.88 11.95 9.91
N ASN A 210 4.93 12.06 10.72
CA ASN A 210 6.25 12.51 10.31
C ASN A 210 7.16 11.30 10.14
N ASP A 211 6.73 10.43 9.22
CA ASP A 211 7.20 9.09 8.87
C ASP A 211 8.64 9.08 8.35
N LEU A 212 9.06 10.13 7.65
CA LEU A 212 10.44 10.25 7.15
C LEU A 212 11.43 10.70 8.24
N LYS A 213 12.36 9.82 8.58
CA LYS A 213 13.49 10.13 9.47
C LYS A 213 14.80 10.06 8.69
N ILE A 214 15.76 10.92 9.04
CA ILE A 214 17.13 10.87 8.48
C ILE A 214 18.15 10.75 9.61
N ALA A 215 19.12 9.86 9.45
CA ALA A 215 20.21 9.65 10.40
C ALA A 215 21.61 9.82 9.77
N ASP A 216 22.54 10.40 10.55
CA ASP A 216 23.98 10.37 10.28
C ASP A 216 24.54 8.99 10.70
N LEU A 217 24.95 8.20 9.70
CA LEU A 217 25.59 6.88 9.84
C LEU A 217 27.11 6.90 9.63
N THR A 218 27.73 8.05 9.37
CA THR A 218 29.19 8.21 9.17
C THR A 218 30.02 7.60 10.31
N LYS A 219 29.40 7.38 11.49
CA LYS A 219 29.92 6.58 12.60
C LYS A 219 28.90 5.50 12.99
N PRO A 220 28.89 4.33 12.34
CA PRO A 220 27.82 3.33 12.49
C PRO A 220 27.75 2.69 13.89
N GLN A 221 28.82 2.81 14.70
CA GLN A 221 28.82 2.46 16.13
C GLN A 221 28.13 3.49 17.05
N SER A 222 27.80 4.68 16.52
CA SER A 222 27.19 5.80 17.25
C SER A 222 26.35 6.68 16.30
N PRO A 223 25.35 6.09 15.59
CA PRO A 223 24.49 6.82 14.67
C PRO A 223 23.66 7.87 15.41
N LYS A 224 23.15 8.85 14.66
CA LYS A 224 22.35 9.95 15.22
C LYS A 224 21.20 10.30 14.32
N LEU A 225 20.02 10.46 14.91
CA LEU A 225 18.87 11.05 14.23
C LEU A 225 19.16 12.54 14.05
N ILE A 226 19.02 13.03 12.82
CA ILE A 226 19.30 14.44 12.46
C ILE A 226 18.06 15.18 11.96
N THR A 227 17.12 14.48 11.32
CA THR A 227 15.90 15.06 10.74
C THR A 227 14.69 14.18 11.01
N VAL A 228 13.55 14.82 11.23
CA VAL A 228 12.21 14.23 11.31
C VAL A 228 11.29 15.14 10.48
N THR A 229 10.64 14.58 9.47
CA THR A 229 9.71 15.24 8.55
C THR A 229 8.76 14.15 8.02
N GLY A 230 7.85 14.46 7.12
CA GLY A 230 6.96 13.48 6.52
C GLY A 230 5.66 14.13 6.07
N ILE A 231 4.67 13.32 5.73
CA ILE A 231 3.42 13.80 5.13
C ILE A 231 2.74 14.90 5.96
N GLN A 232 2.69 14.78 7.30
CA GLN A 232 2.08 15.79 8.17
C GLN A 232 2.76 17.17 8.07
N THR A 233 4.09 17.20 7.94
CA THR A 233 4.84 18.44 7.77
C THR A 233 4.62 19.00 6.37
N TRP A 234 4.67 18.16 5.32
CA TRP A 234 4.53 18.60 3.93
C TRP A 234 3.12 19.08 3.58
N LEU A 235 2.06 18.44 4.08
CA LEU A 235 0.68 18.94 3.97
C LEU A 235 0.50 20.36 4.55
N THR A 236 1.38 20.77 5.48
CA THR A 236 1.37 22.12 6.07
C THR A 236 2.15 23.13 5.23
N THR A 237 3.19 22.70 4.50
CA THR A 237 4.07 23.59 3.71
C THR A 237 3.74 23.64 2.23
N ASN A 238 3.21 22.55 1.70
CA ASN A 238 2.93 22.26 0.29
C ASN A 238 1.47 21.79 0.18
N PRO A 239 0.47 22.68 0.36
CA PRO A 239 -0.94 22.30 0.40
C PRO A 239 -1.46 21.70 -0.92
N GLU A 240 -0.72 21.84 -2.03
CA GLU A 240 -0.91 21.15 -3.31
C GLU A 240 -1.15 19.64 -3.16
N ILE A 241 -0.40 18.95 -2.27
CA ILE A 241 -0.53 17.52 -1.96
C ILE A 241 -1.95 17.13 -1.46
N ALA A 242 -2.71 18.10 -0.93
CA ALA A 242 -4.09 17.91 -0.50
C ALA A 242 -5.15 18.42 -1.50
N ASN A 243 -4.73 19.13 -2.55
CA ASN A 243 -5.63 19.81 -3.49
C ASN A 243 -5.91 19.02 -4.76
N ASP A 244 -5.10 18.00 -5.06
CA ASP A 244 -5.31 17.10 -6.21
C ASP A 244 -6.39 16.04 -5.94
N GLY A 245 -6.67 15.77 -4.66
CA GLY A 245 -7.71 14.85 -4.20
C GLY A 245 -7.22 13.43 -3.89
N GLN A 246 -5.90 13.17 -3.94
CA GLN A 246 -5.38 11.81 -3.81
C GLN A 246 -5.21 11.32 -2.36
N LEU A 247 -5.42 12.18 -1.37
CA LEU A 247 -5.33 11.77 0.03
C LEU A 247 -6.52 10.91 0.45
N PHE A 248 -6.22 9.76 1.04
CA PHE A 248 -7.17 8.76 1.51
C PHE A 248 -8.07 8.22 0.37
N MET A 249 -7.51 7.44 -0.56
CA MET A 249 -8.20 6.78 -1.68
C MET A 249 -8.60 5.32 -1.32
N GLY A 250 -8.58 4.37 -2.24
CA GLY A 250 -8.47 2.94 -1.96
C GLY A 250 -9.43 2.26 -0.97
N SER A 251 -9.03 1.04 -0.58
CA SER A 251 -9.72 0.22 0.44
C SER A 251 -9.10 0.44 1.83
N PHE A 252 -7.77 0.46 1.95
CA PHE A 252 -7.04 0.85 3.16
C PHE A 252 -6.48 2.26 3.00
N ALA A 253 -7.23 3.28 3.43
CA ALA A 253 -6.79 4.66 3.15
C ALA A 253 -6.18 5.42 4.34
N VAL A 254 -4.86 5.48 4.32
CA VAL A 254 -3.99 6.23 5.22
C VAL A 254 -2.74 6.63 4.42
N PRO A 255 -2.38 7.93 4.35
CA PRO A 255 -1.12 8.34 3.76
C PRO A 255 0.06 7.77 4.56
N LEU A 256 0.65 6.69 4.05
CA LEU A 256 1.65 5.87 4.75
C LEU A 256 2.84 5.59 3.82
N LEU A 257 4.00 6.08 4.22
CA LEU A 257 5.28 5.82 3.55
C LEU A 257 5.66 4.35 3.67
N HIS A 258 5.91 3.67 2.55
CA HIS A 258 6.31 2.24 2.53
C HIS A 258 7.76 2.02 2.08
N ASP A 259 8.18 2.64 0.98
CA ASP A 259 9.53 2.48 0.41
C ASP A 259 10.23 3.82 0.15
N ILE A 260 11.56 3.76 0.08
CA ILE A 260 12.45 4.88 -0.22
C ILE A 260 13.58 4.39 -1.12
N TRP A 261 13.77 5.05 -2.26
CA TRP A 261 14.95 4.86 -3.10
C TRP A 261 15.75 6.16 -3.22
N VAL A 262 17.09 6.05 -3.24
CA VAL A 262 18.01 7.19 -3.39
C VAL A 262 18.91 7.01 -4.60
N ASN A 263 19.17 8.09 -5.32
CA ASN A 263 20.10 8.10 -6.44
C ASN A 263 20.88 9.42 -6.53
N ASP A 264 22.11 9.36 -7.04
CA ASP A 264 22.85 10.54 -7.46
C ASP A 264 22.51 10.88 -8.91
N MET A 265 21.85 12.01 -9.10
CA MET A 265 21.34 12.48 -10.37
C MET A 265 22.43 13.16 -11.23
N ASP A 266 23.60 13.47 -10.67
CA ASP A 266 24.81 13.86 -11.42
C ASP A 266 26.03 13.12 -10.84
N PRO A 267 26.27 11.84 -11.25
CA PRO A 267 27.29 10.93 -10.69
C PRO A 267 28.74 11.32 -11.06
N GLY A 268 29.10 12.56 -10.75
CA GLY A 268 30.38 13.21 -10.96
C GLY A 268 30.75 14.08 -9.75
N PRO A 269 31.65 15.08 -9.90
CA PRO A 269 32.11 15.91 -8.80
C PRO A 269 31.09 16.98 -8.34
N GLY A 270 29.85 16.90 -8.80
CA GLY A 270 28.79 17.87 -8.57
C GLY A 270 27.53 17.25 -7.97
N GLU A 271 27.69 16.17 -7.21
CA GLU A 271 26.65 15.31 -6.62
C GLU A 271 25.29 15.99 -6.43
N ASN A 272 24.25 15.32 -6.92
CA ASN A 272 22.87 15.77 -6.80
C ASN A 272 22.01 14.61 -6.29
N TRP A 273 22.06 14.38 -4.98
CA TRP A 273 21.32 13.32 -4.32
C TRP A 273 19.83 13.65 -4.26
N GLN A 274 19.01 12.77 -4.83
CA GLN A 274 17.56 12.81 -4.74
C GLN A 274 17.01 11.49 -4.19
N ALA A 275 15.88 11.58 -3.51
CA ALA A 275 15.09 10.43 -3.09
C ALA A 275 13.73 10.43 -3.79
N VAL A 276 13.20 9.24 -4.07
CA VAL A 276 11.77 9.02 -4.34
C VAL A 276 11.20 8.19 -3.19
N LEU A 277 10.03 8.59 -2.72
CA LEU A 277 9.32 8.03 -1.57
C LEU A 277 7.93 7.60 -2.02
N SER A 278 7.56 6.37 -1.73
CA SER A 278 6.26 5.82 -2.10
C SER A 278 5.31 5.91 -0.91
N TYR A 279 4.22 6.66 -1.06
CA TYR A 279 3.16 6.76 -0.07
C TYR A 279 1.87 6.18 -0.65
N TRP A 280 1.34 5.15 0.00
CA TRP A 280 -0.08 4.81 -0.15
C TRP A 280 -0.90 6.09 0.06
N ASP A 281 -1.88 6.35 -0.80
CA ASP A 281 -2.71 7.56 -0.81
C ASP A 281 -1.98 8.93 -0.76
N ALA A 282 -0.72 9.01 -1.17
CA ALA A 282 -0.09 10.30 -1.51
C ALA A 282 0.89 10.19 -2.70
N GLY A 283 0.83 9.07 -3.42
CA GLY A 283 1.62 8.82 -4.61
C GLY A 283 3.13 8.79 -4.34
N PHE A 284 3.89 9.19 -5.34
CA PHE A 284 5.35 9.18 -5.33
C PHE A 284 5.89 10.60 -5.13
N ILE A 285 6.51 10.82 -3.96
CA ILE A 285 7.08 12.12 -3.56
C ILE A 285 8.58 12.14 -3.86
N THR A 286 9.08 13.19 -4.51
CA THR A 286 10.51 13.39 -4.75
C THR A 286 11.11 14.46 -3.84
N LEU A 287 12.32 14.20 -3.33
CA LEU A 287 13.08 15.08 -2.44
C LEU A 287 14.50 15.32 -2.95
N ASP A 288 15.00 16.55 -2.78
CA ASP A 288 16.44 16.86 -2.75
C ASP A 288 16.94 16.62 -1.32
N ILE A 289 17.98 15.79 -1.19
CA ILE A 289 18.57 15.36 0.08
C ILE A 289 20.05 15.76 0.22
N ASN A 290 20.53 16.70 -0.60
CA ASN A 290 21.92 17.18 -0.58
C ASN A 290 22.29 17.88 0.73
N ASP A 291 21.32 18.48 1.44
CA ASP A 291 21.41 18.80 2.86
C ASP A 291 20.48 17.89 3.67
N PRO A 292 20.97 16.76 4.23
CA PRO A 292 20.13 15.83 4.99
C PRO A 292 19.61 16.39 6.31
N TYR A 293 20.06 17.58 6.75
CA TYR A 293 19.49 18.30 7.90
C TYR A 293 18.27 19.16 7.50
N ASN A 294 18.10 19.45 6.20
CA ASN A 294 17.03 20.28 5.66
C ASN A 294 16.60 19.77 4.26
N PRO A 295 16.07 18.54 4.14
CA PRO A 295 15.62 17.99 2.87
C PRO A 295 14.52 18.87 2.25
N VAL A 296 14.51 18.97 0.92
CA VAL A 296 13.63 19.88 0.18
C VAL A 296 12.67 19.07 -0.69
N PHE A 297 11.36 19.30 -0.51
CA PHE A 297 10.31 18.75 -1.36
C PHE A 297 10.42 19.30 -2.79
N LEU A 298 10.40 18.42 -3.79
CA LEU A 298 10.49 18.76 -5.21
C LEU A 298 9.14 18.66 -5.92
N GLY A 299 8.36 17.62 -5.59
CA GLY A 299 7.01 17.41 -6.10
C GLY A 299 6.43 16.07 -5.65
N ASP A 300 5.16 15.89 -5.95
CA ASP A 300 4.37 14.66 -5.82
C ASP A 300 3.75 14.29 -7.19
N SER A 301 3.53 12.99 -7.41
CA SER A 301 2.71 12.50 -8.53
C SER A 301 1.23 12.57 -8.16
N THR A 302 0.35 12.74 -9.15
CA THR A 302 -1.10 12.52 -8.98
C THR A 302 -1.54 11.38 -9.88
N TYR A 303 -2.28 10.40 -9.35
CA TYR A 303 -2.86 9.31 -10.14
C TYR A 303 -3.85 9.82 -11.21
N PRO A 304 -3.89 9.22 -12.42
CA PRO A 304 -4.92 9.55 -13.40
C PRO A 304 -6.30 9.09 -12.90
N ASP A 305 -7.30 10.00 -12.89
CA ASP A 305 -8.70 9.69 -12.55
C ASP A 305 -9.60 9.91 -13.79
N PRO A 306 -10.33 8.88 -14.27
CA PRO A 306 -10.33 7.50 -13.80
C PRO A 306 -9.03 6.75 -14.10
N ASP A 307 -8.79 5.69 -13.35
CA ASP A 307 -7.65 4.78 -13.49
C ASP A 307 -7.49 4.26 -14.94
N PRO A 308 -6.27 4.24 -15.52
CA PRO A 308 -6.08 3.92 -16.93
C PRO A 308 -6.08 2.41 -17.25
N VAL A 309 -6.02 1.54 -16.25
CA VAL A 309 -6.00 0.07 -16.39
C VAL A 309 -7.36 -0.53 -16.03
N HIS A 310 -7.90 -0.17 -14.88
CA HIS A 310 -9.13 -0.72 -14.28
C HIS A 310 -10.37 0.16 -14.52
N ALA A 311 -10.19 1.41 -14.96
CA ALA A 311 -11.26 2.39 -15.23
C ALA A 311 -12.13 2.76 -14.02
N ILE A 312 -11.59 2.61 -12.81
CA ILE A 312 -12.22 2.99 -11.53
C ILE A 312 -12.04 4.48 -11.22
N SER A 313 -12.94 5.04 -10.40
CA SER A 313 -12.89 6.43 -9.93
C SER A 313 -13.46 6.54 -8.50
N PRO A 314 -12.69 7.05 -7.52
CA PRO A 314 -11.26 7.36 -7.62
C PRO A 314 -10.42 6.10 -7.90
N PRO A 315 -9.16 6.25 -8.34
CA PRO A 315 -8.17 5.16 -8.32
C PRO A 315 -7.98 4.55 -6.92
N GLU A 316 -7.22 3.47 -6.84
CA GLU A 316 -6.95 2.79 -5.58
C GLU A 316 -5.90 3.55 -4.74
N GLY A 317 -4.66 3.71 -5.23
CA GLY A 317 -3.67 4.63 -4.65
C GLY A 317 -2.55 4.02 -3.80
N ASN A 318 -2.41 2.70 -3.71
CA ASN A 318 -1.37 2.00 -2.94
C ASN A 318 0.07 2.08 -3.51
N ALA A 319 0.59 3.28 -3.80
CA ALA A 319 1.98 3.51 -4.25
C ALA A 319 3.02 2.91 -3.28
N HIS A 320 3.68 1.81 -3.69
CA HIS A 320 4.51 1.00 -2.80
C HIS A 320 6.01 1.14 -3.04
N ALA A 321 6.51 0.93 -4.26
CA ALA A 321 7.95 0.95 -4.55
C ALA A 321 8.29 1.78 -5.80
N ALA A 322 9.41 2.49 -5.79
CA ALA A 322 9.80 3.37 -6.89
C ALA A 322 11.32 3.53 -7.04
N VAL A 323 11.79 3.63 -8.28
CA VAL A 323 13.22 3.77 -8.63
C VAL A 323 13.43 4.79 -9.75
N PHE A 324 14.53 5.54 -9.67
CA PHE A 324 14.95 6.45 -10.74
C PHE A 324 15.46 5.67 -11.95
N ALA A 325 14.95 5.99 -13.14
CA ALA A 325 15.06 5.14 -14.33
C ALA A 325 15.36 5.94 -15.61
N GLY A 326 15.80 5.24 -16.66
CA GLY A 326 16.10 5.80 -17.97
C GLY A 326 17.45 6.52 -18.08
N PRO A 327 17.89 6.88 -19.30
CA PRO A 327 19.20 7.51 -19.53
C PRO A 327 19.29 8.89 -18.88
N GLY A 328 20.10 9.00 -17.82
CA GLY A 328 20.21 10.24 -17.04
C GLY A 328 19.03 10.45 -16.09
N PHE A 329 18.36 9.37 -15.68
CA PHE A 329 17.29 9.38 -14.68
C PHE A 329 16.08 10.25 -15.07
N ASP A 330 15.75 10.25 -16.37
CA ASP A 330 14.66 11.04 -16.96
C ASP A 330 13.25 10.47 -16.67
N LYS A 331 13.18 9.34 -15.97
CA LYS A 331 11.96 8.63 -15.58
C LYS A 331 12.02 8.23 -14.12
N ILE A 332 10.87 7.96 -13.54
CA ILE A 332 10.72 7.06 -12.39
C ILE A 332 9.91 5.86 -12.89
N PHE A 333 10.36 4.65 -12.58
CA PHE A 333 9.48 3.49 -12.62
C PHE A 333 9.01 3.22 -11.20
N ALA A 334 7.72 2.99 -11.05
CA ALA A 334 7.05 2.93 -9.76
C ALA A 334 5.93 1.90 -9.83
N GLY A 335 5.41 1.44 -8.70
CA GLY A 335 4.23 0.59 -8.75
C GLY A 335 3.55 0.37 -7.41
N ASP A 336 2.36 -0.18 -7.54
CA ASP A 336 1.38 -0.28 -6.47
C ASP A 336 1.41 -1.67 -5.84
N GLU A 337 1.26 -1.71 -4.52
CA GLU A 337 1.06 -2.93 -3.73
C GLU A 337 -0.34 -2.92 -3.12
N ASP A 338 -1.28 -3.52 -3.84
CA ASP A 338 -2.66 -3.66 -3.41
C ASP A 338 -2.94 -5.11 -2.97
N PHE A 339 -3.24 -5.27 -1.68
CA PHE A 339 -3.63 -6.54 -1.07
C PHE A 339 -5.15 -6.74 -1.01
N ASP A 340 -5.97 -5.78 -1.41
CA ASP A 340 -7.42 -5.88 -1.35
C ASP A 340 -8.01 -5.55 -2.72
N SER A 341 -7.91 -6.54 -3.64
CA SER A 341 -8.40 -6.46 -5.03
C SER A 341 -9.90 -6.21 -5.21
N GLN A 342 -10.58 -5.94 -4.11
CA GLN A 342 -12.00 -5.66 -4.04
C GLN A 342 -12.25 -4.52 -3.05
N PHE A 343 -13.39 -3.86 -3.22
CA PHE A 343 -13.92 -2.95 -2.21
C PHE A 343 -15.29 -3.39 -1.74
N THR A 344 -15.57 -3.18 -0.45
CA THR A 344 -16.93 -3.42 0.08
C THR A 344 -17.91 -2.43 -0.56
N ALA A 345 -19.02 -2.93 -1.07
CA ALA A 345 -19.96 -2.16 -1.87
C ALA A 345 -21.42 -2.30 -1.38
N VAL A 346 -22.18 -1.22 -1.60
CA VAL A 346 -23.65 -1.25 -1.65
C VAL A 346 -24.04 -1.06 -3.11
N THR A 347 -24.45 -2.14 -3.78
CA THR A 347 -24.79 -2.12 -5.22
C THR A 347 -26.31 -2.02 -5.41
N VAL A 348 -26.77 -1.01 -6.16
CA VAL A 348 -28.20 -0.77 -6.45
C VAL A 348 -28.41 -0.44 -7.93
N GLU A 349 -29.43 -1.03 -8.56
CA GLU A 349 -29.69 -0.94 -10.02
C GLU A 349 -28.52 -1.34 -10.95
N GLY A 350 -27.45 -1.93 -10.41
CA GLY A 350 -26.23 -2.31 -11.12
C GLY A 350 -25.05 -1.34 -10.93
N GLU A 351 -25.26 -0.24 -10.20
CA GLU A 351 -24.21 0.72 -9.83
C GLU A 351 -23.69 0.40 -8.42
N ALA A 352 -22.38 0.22 -8.27
CA ALA A 352 -21.71 -0.07 -7.02
C ALA A 352 -21.28 1.21 -6.29
N TYR A 353 -21.61 1.32 -5.00
CA TYR A 353 -21.17 2.43 -4.15
C TYR A 353 -20.23 1.94 -3.07
N ARG A 354 -18.98 2.44 -3.07
CA ARG A 354 -17.95 2.09 -2.08
C ARG A 354 -18.44 2.39 -0.65
N ALA A 355 -18.24 1.43 0.23
CA ALA A 355 -18.74 1.41 1.60
C ALA A 355 -17.64 0.96 2.57
N SER A 356 -17.66 1.47 3.80
CA SER A 356 -16.80 0.98 4.89
C SER A 356 -17.56 0.06 5.83
N GLN A 357 -16.89 -0.99 6.34
CA GLN A 357 -17.49 -1.93 7.28
C GLN A 357 -17.46 -1.42 8.72
N GLY A 358 -18.26 -2.07 9.58
CA GLY A 358 -18.26 -1.84 11.02
C GLY A 358 -17.22 -2.68 11.75
N SER A 359 -16.63 -2.14 12.82
CA SER A 359 -15.50 -2.77 13.53
C SER A 359 -15.79 -4.10 14.25
N ASP A 360 -16.93 -4.23 14.94
CA ASP A 360 -17.27 -5.38 15.80
C ASP A 360 -18.69 -5.89 15.46
N VAL A 361 -18.84 -6.23 14.19
CA VAL A 361 -20.05 -6.81 13.56
C VAL A 361 -19.63 -7.96 12.61
N PRO A 362 -20.54 -8.86 12.22
CA PRO A 362 -20.30 -9.76 11.10
C PRO A 362 -19.89 -8.97 9.85
N GLN A 363 -18.81 -9.40 9.19
CA GLN A 363 -18.32 -8.76 7.97
C GLN A 363 -19.02 -9.33 6.73
N ILE A 364 -19.05 -8.53 5.66
CA ILE A 364 -19.57 -8.91 4.34
C ILE A 364 -18.41 -8.99 3.33
N GLY A 365 -18.49 -9.96 2.41
CA GLY A 365 -17.54 -10.12 1.30
C GLY A 365 -16.99 -11.54 1.19
N PRO A 366 -16.21 -11.84 0.14
CA PRO A 366 -15.65 -13.18 -0.08
C PRO A 366 -14.81 -13.68 1.10
N GLY A 367 -15.11 -14.90 1.57
CA GLY A 367 -14.44 -15.50 2.73
C GLY A 367 -14.92 -15.00 4.11
N ALA A 368 -15.83 -14.02 4.16
CA ALA A 368 -16.41 -13.50 5.41
C ALA A 368 -17.55 -14.39 5.94
N ASP A 369 -18.10 -14.02 7.12
CA ASP A 369 -19.28 -14.68 7.69
C ASP A 369 -20.52 -14.59 6.76
N ILE A 370 -20.56 -13.57 5.89
CA ILE A 370 -21.64 -13.27 4.95
C ILE A 370 -21.02 -12.91 3.59
N GLU A 371 -20.95 -13.87 2.67
CA GLU A 371 -20.42 -13.65 1.31
C GLU A 371 -21.11 -12.49 0.57
N GLU A 372 -22.45 -12.47 0.57
CA GLU A 372 -23.29 -11.46 -0.08
C GLU A 372 -24.67 -11.41 0.60
N LEU A 373 -25.30 -10.23 0.66
CA LEU A 373 -26.69 -10.05 1.09
C LEU A 373 -27.49 -9.21 0.08
N VAL A 374 -28.40 -9.85 -0.66
CA VAL A 374 -29.35 -9.17 -1.56
C VAL A 374 -30.72 -9.07 -0.90
N ALA A 375 -31.19 -7.85 -0.60
CA ALA A 375 -32.52 -7.67 -0.01
C ALA A 375 -33.15 -6.28 -0.29
N GLN A 376 -34.45 -6.20 -0.02
CA GLN A 376 -35.19 -4.94 -0.05
C GLN A 376 -34.73 -4.02 1.10
N THR A 377 -34.48 -2.76 0.80
CA THR A 377 -34.13 -1.72 1.78
C THR A 377 -35.35 -0.93 2.28
N ALA A 378 -35.28 -0.39 3.50
CA ALA A 378 -36.23 0.60 4.01
C ALA A 378 -35.58 1.70 4.85
N TYR A 379 -36.03 2.95 4.70
CA TYR A 379 -35.57 4.07 5.51
C TYR A 379 -36.11 3.98 6.93
N VAL A 380 -35.25 4.09 7.94
CA VAL A 380 -35.64 4.06 9.37
C VAL A 380 -35.29 5.35 10.13
N GLY A 381 -34.91 6.42 9.44
CA GLY A 381 -34.51 7.67 10.07
C GLY A 381 -33.15 7.57 10.76
N LEU A 382 -33.01 8.19 11.93
CA LEU A 382 -31.77 8.19 12.72
C LEU A 382 -31.57 6.88 13.53
N ALA A 383 -32.51 5.94 13.48
CA ALA A 383 -32.49 4.66 14.23
C ALA A 383 -32.37 4.74 15.77
N CYS A 384 -32.61 5.90 16.38
CA CYS A 384 -32.55 6.07 17.85
C CYS A 384 -33.56 7.06 18.44
N GLU A 385 -34.50 7.57 17.63
CA GLU A 385 -35.54 8.50 18.06
C GLU A 385 -36.94 7.96 17.73
N GLY A 386 -37.77 7.76 18.76
CA GLY A 386 -39.16 7.29 18.59
C GLY A 386 -39.30 5.79 18.28
N PRO A 387 -40.52 5.34 17.92
CA PRO A 387 -40.75 3.97 17.49
C PRO A 387 -40.19 3.74 16.08
N LEU A 388 -39.27 2.79 15.95
CA LEU A 388 -38.68 2.36 14.68
C LEU A 388 -39.65 1.40 13.94
N PRO A 389 -39.92 1.59 12.64
CA PRO A 389 -40.67 0.62 11.84
C PRO A 389 -39.91 -0.71 11.76
N THR A 390 -40.56 -1.82 12.08
CA THR A 390 -39.92 -3.15 12.06
C THR A 390 -39.75 -3.68 10.64
N ALA A 391 -38.77 -4.56 10.43
CA ALA A 391 -38.59 -5.31 9.18
C ALA A 391 -39.89 -6.02 8.74
N SER A 392 -40.67 -6.52 9.71
CA SER A 392 -41.95 -7.19 9.47
C SER A 392 -43.09 -6.25 9.01
N GLU A 393 -43.02 -4.96 9.35
CA GLU A 393 -44.00 -3.96 8.94
C GLU A 393 -43.66 -3.34 7.59
N THR A 394 -42.37 -3.19 7.28
CA THR A 394 -41.88 -2.66 6.01
C THR A 394 -41.82 -3.73 4.91
N GLY A 395 -41.48 -4.98 5.27
CA GLY A 395 -41.15 -6.04 4.31
C GLY A 395 -39.74 -5.92 3.74
N ALA A 396 -38.83 -5.27 4.49
CA ALA A 396 -37.44 -5.02 4.13
C ALA A 396 -36.50 -5.64 5.16
N ASP A 397 -35.39 -6.24 4.72
CA ASP A 397 -34.40 -6.86 5.60
C ASP A 397 -33.17 -5.96 5.85
N ILE A 398 -32.95 -4.94 5.01
CA ILE A 398 -31.87 -3.95 5.16
C ILE A 398 -32.48 -2.61 5.62
N ALA A 399 -31.95 -2.05 6.71
CA ALA A 399 -32.32 -0.71 7.18
C ALA A 399 -31.36 0.37 6.64
N LEU A 400 -31.90 1.41 6.00
CA LEU A 400 -31.16 2.62 5.62
C LEU A 400 -31.31 3.68 6.71
N ILE A 401 -30.18 4.15 7.23
CA ILE A 401 -30.11 4.96 8.45
C ILE A 401 -29.35 6.26 8.15
N GLU A 402 -29.90 7.41 8.55
CA GLU A 402 -29.13 8.66 8.49
C GLU A 402 -28.18 8.76 9.70
N ARG A 403 -26.93 9.20 9.46
CA ARG A 403 -25.96 9.49 10.53
C ARG A 403 -26.46 10.66 11.39
N GLY A 404 -26.30 10.56 12.71
CA GLY A 404 -26.64 11.64 13.66
C GLY A 404 -27.33 11.15 14.94
N SER A 405 -27.50 12.08 15.89
CA SER A 405 -28.09 11.95 17.24
C SER A 405 -27.48 10.92 18.21
N CYS A 406 -26.93 9.81 17.75
CA CYS A 406 -26.52 8.68 18.57
C CYS A 406 -25.37 7.87 17.95
N ALA A 407 -24.69 7.08 18.79
CA ALA A 407 -23.57 6.23 18.38
C ALA A 407 -24.00 5.07 17.46
N PHE A 408 -23.08 4.59 16.61
CA PHE A 408 -23.34 3.51 15.66
C PHE A 408 -23.80 2.21 16.34
N THR A 409 -23.18 1.81 17.46
CA THR A 409 -23.64 0.68 18.31
C THR A 409 -25.12 0.77 18.67
N GLN A 410 -25.62 1.97 19.02
CA GLN A 410 -27.03 2.14 19.35
C GLN A 410 -27.93 2.00 18.11
N LYS A 411 -27.48 2.48 16.94
CA LYS A 411 -28.19 2.32 15.66
C LYS A 411 -28.32 0.83 15.30
N ALA A 412 -27.19 0.10 15.32
CA ALA A 412 -27.12 -1.33 15.04
C ALA A 412 -28.04 -2.14 15.95
N GLN A 413 -27.90 -2.01 17.27
CA GLN A 413 -28.73 -2.71 18.26
C GLN A 413 -30.23 -2.37 18.12
N SER A 414 -30.57 -1.16 17.67
CA SER A 414 -31.97 -0.74 17.50
C SER A 414 -32.62 -1.35 16.26
N ILE A 415 -31.90 -1.48 15.13
CA ILE A 415 -32.42 -2.14 13.94
C ILE A 415 -32.42 -3.67 14.07
N GLU A 416 -31.42 -4.25 14.75
CA GLU A 416 -31.37 -5.68 15.11
C GLU A 416 -32.59 -6.06 15.97
N ALA A 417 -32.87 -5.27 17.01
CA ALA A 417 -34.05 -5.46 17.85
C ALA A 417 -35.39 -5.27 17.11
N ALA A 418 -35.39 -4.57 15.97
CA ALA A 418 -36.55 -4.39 15.10
C ALA A 418 -36.64 -5.45 13.98
N GLY A 419 -35.73 -6.42 13.96
CA GLY A 419 -35.74 -7.59 13.08
C GLY A 419 -35.10 -7.41 11.71
N TYR A 420 -34.33 -6.33 11.49
CA TYR A 420 -33.53 -6.18 10.28
C TYR A 420 -32.31 -7.12 10.33
N SER A 421 -31.89 -7.60 9.16
CA SER A 421 -30.74 -8.51 9.01
C SER A 421 -29.43 -7.78 8.69
N ALA A 422 -29.49 -6.50 8.29
CA ALA A 422 -28.34 -5.63 8.08
C ALA A 422 -28.71 -4.14 8.17
N GLY A 423 -27.72 -3.28 8.35
CA GLY A 423 -27.86 -1.83 8.29
C GLY A 423 -26.88 -1.16 7.34
N VAL A 424 -27.33 -0.12 6.64
CA VAL A 424 -26.47 0.81 5.91
C VAL A 424 -26.69 2.22 6.47
N VAL A 425 -25.64 2.81 7.02
CA VAL A 425 -25.66 4.18 7.54
C VAL A 425 -25.12 5.11 6.46
N PHE A 426 -25.94 6.04 5.96
CA PHE A 426 -25.47 7.07 5.03
C PHE A 426 -25.21 8.39 5.75
N ASN A 427 -24.28 9.18 5.21
CA ASN A 427 -23.80 10.37 5.90
C ASN A 427 -24.81 11.53 5.96
N SER A 428 -24.61 12.44 6.92
CA SER A 428 -25.49 13.57 7.21
C SER A 428 -25.10 14.84 6.44
N ALA A 429 -26.05 15.76 6.27
CA ALA A 429 -25.79 17.09 5.70
C ALA A 429 -25.16 18.10 6.68
N VAL A 430 -24.45 17.62 7.71
CA VAL A 430 -23.65 18.48 8.59
C VAL A 430 -22.38 18.93 7.83
N PRO A 431 -21.87 20.15 8.04
CA PRO A 431 -20.63 20.58 7.37
C PRO A 431 -19.45 19.63 7.63
N GLY A 432 -18.76 19.24 6.56
CA GLY A 432 -17.68 18.25 6.58
C GLY A 432 -18.13 16.79 6.54
N ASN A 433 -19.44 16.49 6.61
CA ASN A 433 -19.95 15.12 6.59
C ASN A 433 -20.37 14.66 5.18
N CYS A 434 -21.34 15.32 4.54
CA CYS A 434 -21.82 15.11 3.15
C CYS A 434 -21.32 13.83 2.42
N GLU A 435 -20.24 13.92 1.63
CA GLU A 435 -19.67 12.78 0.89
C GLU A 435 -18.44 12.15 1.55
N ALA A 436 -18.09 12.55 2.78
CA ALA A 436 -17.04 11.89 3.54
C ALA A 436 -17.46 10.47 3.94
N THR A 437 -16.52 9.53 3.90
CA THR A 437 -16.68 8.18 4.45
C THR A 437 -16.00 8.12 5.83
N VAL A 438 -16.53 7.28 6.73
CA VAL A 438 -15.92 7.04 8.06
C VAL A 438 -15.92 5.55 8.39
N SER A 439 -14.89 5.10 9.12
CA SER A 439 -14.90 3.80 9.79
C SER A 439 -15.91 3.84 10.94
N MET A 440 -16.82 2.86 11.01
CA MET A 440 -17.78 2.81 12.12
C MET A 440 -17.21 1.99 13.27
N LEU A 441 -16.87 2.65 14.38
CA LEU A 441 -16.74 1.97 15.66
C LEU A 441 -18.14 1.55 16.15
N VAL A 442 -18.48 0.27 15.95
CA VAL A 442 -19.81 -0.31 16.15
C VAL A 442 -19.70 -1.73 16.69
N GLU A 443 -20.62 -2.08 17.60
CA GLU A 443 -20.81 -3.42 18.16
C GLU A 443 -22.25 -3.88 17.85
N GLY A 444 -22.44 -5.06 17.25
CA GLY A 444 -23.78 -5.56 16.90
C GLY A 444 -23.80 -6.99 16.34
N GLY A 445 -24.97 -7.64 16.37
CA GLY A 445 -25.15 -9.01 15.89
C GLY A 445 -25.41 -9.16 14.38
N ILE A 446 -25.41 -8.05 13.64
CA ILE A 446 -25.71 -7.96 12.20
C ILE A 446 -24.70 -7.05 11.48
N PRO A 447 -24.41 -7.28 10.20
CA PRO A 447 -23.50 -6.43 9.43
C PRO A 447 -24.01 -4.99 9.33
N MET A 448 -23.05 -4.07 9.40
CA MET A 448 -23.29 -2.62 9.39
C MET A 448 -22.30 -1.97 8.44
N LEU A 449 -22.79 -1.41 7.33
CA LEU A 449 -21.99 -0.67 6.36
C LEU A 449 -22.22 0.84 6.47
N PHE A 450 -21.23 1.64 6.09
CA PHE A 450 -21.33 3.09 6.00
C PHE A 450 -21.06 3.58 4.58
N VAL A 451 -21.82 4.56 4.10
CA VAL A 451 -21.69 5.13 2.75
C VAL A 451 -21.80 6.68 2.74
N PRO A 452 -21.24 7.35 1.71
CA PRO A 452 -21.52 8.75 1.40
C PRO A 452 -23.02 9.07 1.32
N ARG A 453 -23.38 10.35 1.49
CA ARG A 453 -24.80 10.78 1.46
C ARG A 453 -25.43 10.53 0.09
N SER A 454 -24.71 10.77 -1.01
CA SER A 454 -25.15 10.45 -2.38
C SER A 454 -25.58 8.99 -2.54
N SER A 455 -24.76 8.05 -2.08
CA SER A 455 -25.04 6.60 -2.10
C SER A 455 -26.29 6.23 -1.30
N GLY A 456 -26.51 6.89 -0.15
CA GLY A 456 -27.73 6.74 0.63
C GLY A 456 -28.99 7.17 -0.13
N PHE A 457 -28.91 8.28 -0.87
CA PHE A 457 -30.00 8.74 -1.74
C PHE A 457 -30.24 7.81 -2.93
N ALA A 458 -29.17 7.27 -3.53
CA ALA A 458 -29.26 6.25 -4.58
C ALA A 458 -29.95 4.98 -4.06
N ALA A 459 -29.56 4.45 -2.90
CA ALA A 459 -30.19 3.29 -2.28
C ALA A 459 -31.67 3.51 -1.89
N LEU A 460 -32.07 4.77 -1.64
CA LEU A 460 -33.46 5.16 -1.44
C LEU A 460 -34.26 5.33 -2.75
N GLY A 461 -33.61 5.25 -3.92
CA GLY A 461 -34.24 5.51 -5.23
C GLY A 461 -34.55 6.99 -5.48
N ILE A 462 -33.82 7.90 -4.84
CA ILE A 462 -34.07 9.35 -4.90
C ILE A 462 -33.16 10.01 -5.92
N ALA A 463 -33.68 10.18 -7.14
CA ALA A 463 -32.99 10.90 -8.21
C ALA A 463 -32.91 12.42 -7.94
N GLY A 464 -31.84 13.05 -8.40
CA GLY A 464 -31.66 14.51 -8.39
C GLY A 464 -31.04 15.08 -7.12
N TYR A 465 -30.38 14.25 -6.30
CA TYR A 465 -29.42 14.72 -5.31
C TYR A 465 -28.16 15.28 -6.00
N ASP A 466 -27.66 16.41 -5.51
CA ASP A 466 -26.43 17.07 -5.96
C ASP A 466 -25.51 17.28 -4.75
N ALA A 467 -24.39 16.56 -4.75
CA ALA A 467 -23.39 16.62 -3.68
C ALA A 467 -22.79 18.03 -3.50
N SER A 468 -22.70 18.83 -4.57
CA SER A 468 -22.14 20.19 -4.52
C SER A 468 -23.03 21.17 -3.74
N LEU A 469 -24.29 20.81 -3.49
CA LEU A 469 -25.20 21.56 -2.64
C LEU A 469 -25.03 21.24 -1.15
N CYS A 470 -24.39 20.13 -0.78
CA CYS A 470 -24.22 19.77 0.62
C CYS A 470 -22.96 20.44 1.21
N PRO A 471 -23.02 21.13 2.37
CA PRO A 471 -24.17 21.33 3.26
C PRO A 471 -24.97 22.62 2.98
N GLU A 472 -24.37 23.65 2.37
CA GLU A 472 -24.89 25.03 2.41
C GLU A 472 -26.17 25.23 1.58
N GLY A 473 -26.32 24.46 0.51
CA GLY A 473 -27.45 24.39 -0.39
C GLY A 473 -28.38 23.19 -0.17
N GLU A 474 -28.19 22.36 0.87
CA GLU A 474 -28.95 21.11 1.09
C GLU A 474 -30.47 21.32 1.08
N GLY A 475 -30.96 22.50 1.45
CA GLY A 475 -32.38 22.85 1.35
C GLY A 475 -32.96 22.88 -0.07
N ALA A 476 -32.12 22.72 -1.10
CA ALA A 476 -32.51 22.52 -2.50
C ALA A 476 -32.33 21.06 -3.00
N ASN A 477 -31.66 20.20 -2.23
CA ASN A 477 -31.65 18.76 -2.49
C ASN A 477 -33.03 18.14 -2.20
N PRO A 478 -33.34 16.95 -2.77
CA PRO A 478 -34.57 16.24 -2.47
C PRO A 478 -34.70 15.95 -0.96
N ALA A 479 -35.92 16.00 -0.43
CA ALA A 479 -36.14 15.69 0.99
C ALA A 479 -36.11 14.18 1.24
N LEU A 480 -35.46 13.76 2.32
CA LEU A 480 -35.53 12.38 2.81
C LEU A 480 -36.99 11.96 3.11
N PRO A 481 -37.35 10.68 2.87
CA PRO A 481 -38.72 10.21 3.00
C PRO A 481 -39.10 10.00 4.48
N ALA A 482 -40.37 9.67 4.74
CA ALA A 482 -40.79 9.27 6.08
C ALA A 482 -40.20 7.88 6.44
N PRO A 483 -39.81 7.64 7.71
CA PRO A 483 -39.43 6.30 8.15
C PRO A 483 -40.52 5.25 7.82
N GLY A 484 -40.08 4.07 7.38
CA GLY A 484 -40.92 3.00 6.86
C GLY A 484 -41.13 3.04 5.34
N THR A 485 -40.55 4.02 4.63
CA THR A 485 -40.55 4.05 3.15
C THR A 485 -39.52 3.06 2.62
N LEU A 486 -39.93 2.22 1.65
CA LEU A 486 -39.03 1.32 0.94
C LEU A 486 -38.08 2.11 0.03
N GLY A 487 -36.81 1.73 0.01
CA GLY A 487 -35.85 2.14 -1.02
C GLY A 487 -35.82 1.14 -2.17
N LEU A 488 -34.66 0.97 -2.79
CA LEU A 488 -34.41 -0.05 -3.81
C LEU A 488 -34.04 -1.40 -3.17
N ILE A 489 -33.95 -2.44 -4.00
CA ILE A 489 -33.24 -3.67 -3.62
C ILE A 489 -31.75 -3.37 -3.73
N ALA A 490 -31.01 -3.68 -2.67
CA ALA A 490 -29.56 -3.53 -2.61
C ALA A 490 -28.89 -4.89 -2.44
N THR A 491 -27.74 -5.02 -3.09
CA THR A 491 -26.73 -6.04 -2.78
C THR A 491 -25.71 -5.39 -1.85
N LEU A 492 -25.47 -6.00 -0.70
CA LEU A 492 -24.30 -5.72 0.14
C LEU A 492 -23.28 -6.83 -0.15
N GLY A 493 -22.09 -6.47 -0.59
CA GLY A 493 -21.08 -7.42 -1.06
C GLY A 493 -19.71 -6.75 -1.22
N ALA A 494 -18.85 -7.34 -2.05
CA ALA A 494 -17.63 -6.71 -2.53
C ALA A 494 -17.58 -6.75 -4.06
N GLU A 495 -16.96 -5.74 -4.66
CA GLU A 495 -16.82 -5.57 -6.11
C GLU A 495 -15.32 -5.48 -6.44
N PHE A 496 -14.88 -6.11 -7.53
CA PHE A 496 -13.46 -6.12 -7.94
C PHE A 496 -13.05 -4.78 -8.54
N ASP A 497 -11.99 -4.17 -8.02
CA ASP A 497 -11.41 -2.91 -8.49
C ASP A 497 -9.99 -3.03 -9.07
N GLY A 498 -9.32 -4.18 -8.93
CA GLY A 498 -8.08 -4.48 -9.66
C GLY A 498 -7.04 -5.19 -8.81
N TRP A 499 -5.80 -5.21 -9.28
CA TRP A 499 -4.62 -5.39 -8.43
C TRP A 499 -3.58 -4.32 -8.82
N GLY A 500 -2.70 -3.97 -7.88
CA GLY A 500 -1.64 -2.98 -8.08
C GLY A 500 -0.66 -3.37 -9.19
N TYR A 501 -0.19 -2.37 -9.95
CA TYR A 501 0.56 -2.55 -11.19
C TYR A 501 1.73 -1.55 -11.35
N LEU A 502 2.47 -1.63 -12.45
CA LEU A 502 3.65 -0.78 -12.70
C LEU A 502 3.28 0.52 -13.45
N HIS A 503 3.72 1.66 -12.94
CA HIS A 503 3.65 2.99 -13.55
C HIS A 503 5.03 3.47 -14.04
N ALA A 504 5.02 4.39 -15.00
CA ALA A 504 6.19 5.12 -15.46
C ALA A 504 5.90 6.63 -15.46
N LEU A 505 6.66 7.40 -14.68
CA LEU A 505 6.44 8.83 -14.42
C LEU A 505 7.55 9.68 -15.03
N ASN A 506 7.21 10.86 -15.56
CA ASN A 506 8.18 11.81 -16.09
C ASN A 506 9.02 12.42 -14.95
N ASN A 507 10.32 12.15 -14.90
CA ASN A 507 11.22 12.74 -13.91
C ASN A 507 12.02 13.95 -14.43
N THR A 508 11.67 14.49 -15.60
CA THR A 508 12.24 15.75 -16.08
C THR A 508 11.45 16.94 -15.52
N SER A 509 12.15 18.01 -15.11
CA SER A 509 11.53 19.25 -14.59
C SER A 509 10.80 20.10 -15.66
N SER A 510 10.40 19.46 -16.75
CA SER A 510 9.76 20.06 -17.92
C SER A 510 8.69 19.13 -18.47
N GLN A 511 7.71 19.71 -19.17
CA GLN A 511 6.75 18.92 -19.93
C GLN A 511 7.45 18.09 -21.00
N VAL A 512 7.15 16.79 -21.02
CA VAL A 512 7.52 15.88 -22.11
C VAL A 512 6.30 15.61 -22.99
N THR A 513 6.52 15.21 -24.23
CA THR A 513 5.47 14.70 -25.12
C THR A 513 5.83 13.30 -25.54
N VAL A 514 4.98 12.33 -25.20
CA VAL A 514 5.18 10.90 -25.48
C VAL A 514 4.07 10.36 -26.37
N ASN A 515 4.39 9.39 -27.21
CA ASN A 515 3.40 8.72 -28.05
C ASN A 515 2.47 7.79 -27.22
N ARG A 516 1.20 7.69 -27.63
CA ARG A 516 0.22 6.68 -27.19
C ARG A 516 -0.24 5.89 -28.42
N GLY A 517 0.29 4.67 -28.56
CA GLY A 517 0.16 3.85 -29.75
C GLY A 517 1.31 4.02 -30.75
N MET A 518 1.42 3.08 -31.68
CA MET A 518 2.51 3.01 -32.66
C MET A 518 2.07 3.49 -34.05
N GLY A 519 2.98 4.16 -34.76
CA GLY A 519 2.80 4.53 -36.17
C GLY A 519 2.70 6.04 -36.42
N PRO A 520 2.50 6.47 -37.68
CA PRO A 520 2.50 7.89 -38.05
C PRO A 520 1.28 8.66 -37.57
N ASP A 521 0.21 7.95 -37.20
CA ASP A 521 -1.07 8.50 -36.73
C ASP A 521 -1.27 8.29 -35.20
N ALA A 522 -0.19 7.99 -34.48
CA ALA A 522 -0.21 7.82 -33.02
C ALA A 522 -0.71 9.09 -32.31
N GLU A 523 -1.46 8.90 -31.21
CA GLU A 523 -1.80 10.01 -30.32
C GLU A 523 -0.56 10.45 -29.55
N THR A 524 -0.52 11.69 -29.09
CA THR A 524 0.57 12.21 -28.25
C THR A 524 0.00 12.80 -26.99
N VAL A 525 0.53 12.40 -25.83
CA VAL A 525 0.18 12.94 -24.53
C VAL A 525 1.30 13.87 -24.08
N THR A 526 0.95 15.09 -23.64
CA THR A 526 1.89 15.97 -22.94
C THR A 526 1.77 15.70 -21.45
N VAL A 527 2.90 15.43 -20.80
CA VAL A 527 2.99 14.99 -19.41
C VAL A 527 3.88 15.96 -18.64
N ASP A 528 3.36 16.49 -17.53
CA ASP A 528 4.08 17.38 -16.60
C ASP A 528 5.10 16.58 -15.73
N TYR A 529 5.83 17.25 -14.85
CA TYR A 529 6.72 16.57 -13.90
C TYR A 529 5.89 15.64 -12.98
N LEU A 530 6.39 14.42 -12.74
CA LEU A 530 5.74 13.33 -12.01
C LEU A 530 4.38 12.86 -12.56
N GLY A 531 3.93 13.39 -13.69
CA GLY A 531 2.76 12.87 -14.39
C GLY A 531 3.03 11.50 -15.01
N GLU A 532 1.97 10.70 -15.14
CA GLU A 532 2.05 9.38 -15.76
C GLU A 532 2.26 9.46 -17.28
N MET A 533 3.26 8.72 -17.75
CA MET A 533 3.64 8.62 -19.16
C MET A 533 3.69 7.17 -19.66
N GLY A 534 3.32 6.20 -18.83
CA GLY A 534 3.24 4.79 -19.19
C GLY A 534 2.83 3.92 -18.00
N TYR A 535 2.39 2.70 -18.31
CA TYR A 535 1.97 1.69 -17.34
C TYR A 535 2.11 0.27 -17.90
N TYR A 536 2.18 -0.73 -17.02
CA TYR A 536 2.13 -2.15 -17.34
C TYR A 536 1.42 -2.94 -16.24
N ALA A 537 0.38 -3.67 -16.64
CA ALA A 537 -0.34 -4.65 -15.86
C ALA A 537 -0.40 -5.99 -16.63
N PRO A 538 0.01 -7.11 -16.03
CA PRO A 538 -0.34 -8.45 -16.50
C PRO A 538 -1.87 -8.58 -16.58
N ALA A 539 -2.42 -9.30 -17.56
CA ALA A 539 -3.87 -9.47 -17.63
C ALA A 539 -4.44 -10.19 -16.39
N GLU A 540 -3.64 -11.01 -15.72
CA GLU A 540 -4.00 -11.65 -14.45
C GLU A 540 -4.36 -10.62 -13.36
N ALA A 541 -3.71 -9.45 -13.34
CA ALA A 541 -4.03 -8.35 -12.41
C ALA A 541 -5.36 -7.64 -12.74
N THR A 542 -5.97 -7.94 -13.90
CA THR A 542 -7.25 -7.35 -14.36
C THR A 542 -8.39 -8.38 -14.45
N ASP A 543 -8.16 -9.64 -14.06
CA ASP A 543 -9.16 -10.71 -14.15
C ASP A 543 -9.90 -10.88 -12.81
N PRO A 544 -11.20 -10.51 -12.72
CA PRO A 544 -11.98 -10.69 -11.49
C PRO A 544 -12.15 -12.17 -11.10
N ALA A 545 -11.90 -13.12 -12.00
CA ALA A 545 -11.88 -14.54 -11.65
C ALA A 545 -10.63 -14.95 -10.82
N LEU A 546 -9.63 -14.05 -10.72
CA LEU A 546 -8.41 -14.23 -9.93
C LEU A 546 -8.33 -13.33 -8.69
N ALA A 547 -9.42 -12.61 -8.36
CA ALA A 547 -9.54 -11.82 -7.12
C ALA A 547 -9.39 -12.67 -5.82
N SER A 548 -9.49 -14.00 -5.92
CA SER A 548 -9.24 -14.91 -4.80
C SER A 548 -8.72 -16.27 -5.27
N GLY A 549 -7.95 -16.96 -4.42
CA GLY A 549 -7.43 -18.31 -4.71
C GLY A 549 -6.31 -18.37 -5.75
N ALA A 550 -5.78 -17.22 -6.18
CA ALA A 550 -4.61 -17.08 -7.04
C ALA A 550 -3.32 -16.69 -6.27
N GLY A 551 -3.45 -16.38 -4.97
CA GLY A 551 -2.45 -15.67 -4.18
C GLY A 551 -2.43 -14.17 -4.49
N ASP A 552 -1.62 -13.39 -3.77
CA ASP A 552 -1.49 -11.95 -3.97
C ASP A 552 -0.95 -11.66 -5.40
N LEU A 553 -1.71 -10.94 -6.25
CA LEU A 553 -1.35 -10.65 -7.65
C LEU A 553 -0.83 -9.22 -7.86
N THR A 554 -0.26 -8.62 -6.82
CA THR A 554 0.27 -7.26 -6.84
C THR A 554 1.80 -7.19 -6.85
N MET A 555 2.33 -6.03 -7.21
CA MET A 555 3.76 -5.78 -7.29
C MET A 555 4.33 -5.57 -5.88
N HIS A 556 5.60 -5.92 -5.64
CA HIS A 556 6.30 -5.52 -4.42
C HIS A 556 7.48 -4.60 -4.76
N ASN A 557 8.68 -5.16 -5.03
CA ASN A 557 9.89 -4.39 -5.28
C ASN A 557 10.30 -4.39 -6.76
N LEU A 558 11.10 -3.39 -7.15
CA LEU A 558 11.70 -3.28 -8.47
C LEU A 558 13.11 -2.70 -8.42
N GLU A 559 13.97 -3.11 -9.35
CA GLU A 559 15.29 -2.51 -9.56
C GLU A 559 15.57 -2.32 -11.06
N ILE A 560 16.35 -1.30 -11.41
CA ILE A 560 16.75 -0.99 -12.78
C ILE A 560 17.91 -1.88 -13.22
N ASP A 561 17.89 -2.34 -14.47
CA ASP A 561 19.04 -2.99 -15.09
C ASP A 561 20.17 -1.96 -15.29
N PRO A 562 21.31 -2.06 -14.56
CA PRO A 562 22.40 -1.09 -14.66
C PRO A 562 23.08 -1.10 -16.03
N THR A 563 22.90 -2.16 -16.84
CA THR A 563 23.41 -2.24 -18.22
C THR A 563 22.44 -1.67 -19.25
N TYR A 564 21.15 -1.56 -18.91
CA TYR A 564 20.10 -1.05 -19.78
C TYR A 564 19.05 -0.27 -18.98
N PRO A 565 19.28 1.03 -18.67
CA PRO A 565 18.44 1.80 -17.73
C PRO A 565 16.94 1.96 -18.09
N ASN A 566 16.51 1.54 -19.27
CA ASN A 566 15.10 1.48 -19.67
C ASN A 566 14.43 0.15 -19.31
N ARG A 567 15.15 -0.84 -18.74
CA ARG A 567 14.61 -2.11 -18.24
C ARG A 567 14.58 -2.09 -16.72
N THR A 568 13.53 -2.66 -16.16
CA THR A 568 13.42 -2.99 -14.74
C THR A 568 13.16 -4.48 -14.54
N PHE A 569 13.69 -5.03 -13.45
CA PHE A 569 13.34 -6.33 -12.91
C PHE A 569 12.47 -6.13 -11.68
N ILE A 570 11.39 -6.90 -11.58
CA ILE A 570 10.31 -6.69 -10.63
C ILE A 570 10.00 -8.01 -9.92
N SER A 571 9.83 -7.97 -8.60
CA SER A 571 9.19 -9.03 -7.82
C SER A 571 7.70 -8.75 -7.68
N TRP A 572 6.87 -9.76 -7.95
CA TRP A 572 5.43 -9.62 -8.11
C TRP A 572 4.71 -10.81 -7.47
N TYR A 573 4.96 -11.05 -6.17
CA TYR A 573 4.35 -12.10 -5.35
C TYR A 573 3.97 -13.37 -6.12
N SER A 574 2.67 -13.62 -6.31
CA SER A 574 2.17 -14.87 -6.90
C SER A 574 2.23 -14.91 -8.43
N LEU A 575 2.43 -13.74 -9.06
CA LEU A 575 2.81 -13.65 -10.47
C LEU A 575 4.32 -13.87 -10.67
N GLY A 576 5.16 -13.80 -9.64
CA GLY A 576 6.58 -14.14 -9.68
C GLY A 576 7.49 -13.01 -10.18
N MET A 577 8.54 -13.34 -10.96
CA MET A 577 9.46 -12.31 -11.47
C MET A 577 8.96 -11.74 -12.81
N ARG A 578 9.13 -10.43 -13.03
CA ARG A 578 8.91 -9.76 -14.33
C ARG A 578 10.14 -8.97 -14.76
N ALA A 579 10.33 -8.87 -16.07
CA ALA A 579 11.26 -7.94 -16.70
C ALA A 579 10.48 -7.08 -17.69
N VAL A 580 10.52 -5.75 -17.53
CA VAL A 580 9.72 -4.80 -18.30
C VAL A 580 10.61 -3.71 -18.86
N GLU A 581 10.39 -3.32 -20.12
CA GLU A 581 11.14 -2.30 -20.83
C GLU A 581 10.27 -1.09 -21.22
N TRP A 582 10.79 0.12 -21.02
CA TRP A 582 10.25 1.32 -21.66
C TRP A 582 10.45 1.27 -23.17
N ARG A 583 9.33 1.30 -23.90
CA ARG A 583 9.23 1.28 -25.36
C ARG A 583 8.17 2.29 -25.80
N GLU A 584 8.59 3.51 -26.09
CA GLU A 584 7.67 4.60 -26.45
C GLU A 584 6.77 4.25 -27.65
N GLY A 585 5.48 4.60 -27.54
CA GLY A 585 4.43 4.24 -28.48
C GLY A 585 3.85 2.83 -28.27
N HIS A 586 4.47 1.97 -27.47
CA HIS A 586 3.93 0.64 -27.20
C HIS A 586 2.57 0.74 -26.50
N LEU A 587 1.60 -0.08 -26.90
CA LEU A 587 0.23 -0.01 -26.38
C LEU A 587 -0.48 -1.36 -26.56
N HIS A 588 -1.00 -1.91 -25.47
CA HIS A 588 -1.94 -3.04 -25.46
C HIS A 588 -3.13 -2.70 -24.58
N ASP A 589 -4.32 -2.90 -25.11
CA ASP A 589 -5.62 -2.79 -24.43
C ASP A 589 -6.20 -4.17 -24.09
N ASN A 590 -5.38 -5.22 -24.19
CA ASN A 590 -5.75 -6.64 -24.08
C ASN A 590 -6.94 -7.09 -24.98
N SER A 591 -7.33 -6.29 -25.98
CA SER A 591 -8.55 -6.49 -26.79
C SER A 591 -8.55 -7.75 -27.65
N LYS A 592 -7.40 -8.42 -27.82
CA LYS A 592 -7.26 -9.69 -28.54
C LYS A 592 -6.82 -10.83 -27.62
N GLY A 593 -6.81 -10.60 -26.30
CA GLY A 593 -6.29 -11.56 -25.32
C GLY A 593 -4.78 -11.69 -25.37
N GLU A 594 -4.06 -10.59 -25.59
CA GLU A 594 -2.59 -10.54 -25.57
C GLU A 594 -1.99 -10.93 -24.21
N GLY A 595 -2.76 -10.82 -23.13
CA GLY A 595 -2.34 -11.15 -21.76
C GLY A 595 -1.69 -9.99 -21.01
N ILE A 596 -1.76 -8.77 -21.54
CA ILE A 596 -1.14 -7.56 -20.97
C ILE A 596 -2.02 -6.34 -21.27
N VAL A 597 -2.18 -5.46 -20.29
CA VAL A 597 -2.66 -4.07 -20.44
C VAL A 597 -1.45 -3.15 -20.21
N SER A 598 -1.09 -2.32 -21.19
CA SER A 598 0.14 -1.50 -21.07
C SER A 598 0.17 -0.31 -22.01
N TRP A 599 0.86 0.76 -21.60
CA TRP A 599 1.23 1.92 -22.42
C TRP A 599 2.70 2.29 -22.16
N ASN A 600 3.48 2.50 -23.22
CA ASN A 600 4.92 2.82 -23.21
C ASN A 600 5.83 1.82 -22.47
N MET A 601 5.28 0.76 -21.89
CA MET A 601 5.98 -0.33 -21.21
C MET A 601 5.69 -1.65 -21.92
N HIS A 602 6.62 -2.61 -21.84
CA HIS A 602 6.54 -3.89 -22.56
C HIS A 602 7.23 -5.02 -21.80
N GLU A 603 6.56 -6.15 -21.62
CA GLU A 603 7.12 -7.35 -20.97
C GLU A 603 8.17 -8.03 -21.85
N VAL A 604 9.37 -8.23 -21.31
CA VAL A 604 10.50 -8.91 -21.97
C VAL A 604 11.02 -10.12 -21.19
N GLY A 605 10.31 -10.52 -20.13
CA GLY A 605 10.60 -11.73 -19.39
C GLY A 605 9.61 -11.93 -18.24
N ARG A 606 9.33 -13.20 -17.95
CA ARG A 606 8.55 -13.59 -16.78
C ARG A 606 8.98 -14.97 -16.26
N PHE A 607 8.86 -15.14 -14.95
CA PHE A 607 9.10 -16.42 -14.29
C PHE A 607 8.09 -16.70 -13.18
N ILE A 608 7.38 -17.81 -13.30
CA ILE A 608 6.65 -18.47 -12.22
C ILE A 608 7.24 -19.89 -12.06
N ALA A 609 7.52 -20.31 -10.83
CA ALA A 609 8.07 -21.66 -10.61
C ALA A 609 7.03 -22.75 -10.94
N GLY A 610 7.32 -23.59 -11.94
CA GLY A 610 6.44 -24.69 -12.34
C GLY A 610 6.58 -25.96 -11.49
N GLU A 611 5.79 -26.98 -11.82
CA GLU A 611 5.78 -28.30 -11.14
C GLU A 611 7.16 -28.97 -11.09
N GLU A 612 8.08 -28.62 -12.01
CA GLU A 612 9.47 -29.10 -12.02
C GLU A 612 10.27 -28.73 -10.76
N TYR A 613 9.82 -27.74 -9.99
CA TYR A 613 10.42 -27.34 -8.72
C TYR A 613 9.77 -28.01 -7.48
N GLY A 614 8.76 -28.87 -7.66
CA GLY A 614 8.22 -29.75 -6.61
C GLY A 614 7.50 -28.99 -5.49
N GLU A 615 7.98 -29.10 -4.25
CA GLU A 615 7.46 -28.35 -3.09
C GLU A 615 7.71 -26.83 -3.19
N ALA A 616 8.42 -26.38 -4.23
CA ALA A 616 8.66 -24.99 -4.59
C ALA A 616 8.02 -24.62 -5.95
N ALA A 617 6.90 -25.26 -6.29
CA ALA A 617 6.04 -24.85 -7.40
C ALA A 617 5.04 -23.78 -6.92
N GLY A 618 4.66 -22.87 -7.81
CA GLY A 618 4.07 -21.58 -7.46
C GLY A 618 5.14 -20.57 -7.05
N SER A 619 4.79 -19.28 -7.12
CA SER A 619 5.66 -18.17 -6.74
C SER A 619 5.06 -17.41 -5.56
N ASN A 620 5.90 -16.78 -4.76
CA ASN A 620 5.53 -15.69 -3.86
C ASN A 620 6.77 -14.78 -3.67
N PHE A 621 7.17 -14.04 -4.71
CA PHE A 621 8.40 -13.22 -4.69
C PHE A 621 8.21 -11.85 -4.02
N TRP A 622 8.96 -11.63 -2.94
CA TRP A 622 9.03 -10.37 -2.18
C TRP A 622 10.17 -9.48 -2.70
N GLY A 623 11.42 -9.89 -2.47
CA GLY A 623 12.59 -9.08 -2.84
C GLY A 623 13.06 -9.31 -4.28
N VAL A 624 13.64 -8.28 -4.88
CA VAL A 624 14.41 -8.33 -6.13
C VAL A 624 15.66 -7.49 -5.96
N HIS A 625 16.81 -7.98 -6.45
CA HIS A 625 18.03 -7.19 -6.47
C HIS A 625 18.97 -7.56 -7.61
N VAL A 626 19.61 -6.58 -8.27
CA VAL A 626 20.56 -6.81 -9.36
C VAL A 626 21.99 -6.80 -8.83
N THR A 627 22.78 -7.81 -9.19
CA THR A 627 24.17 -7.94 -8.73
C THR A 627 25.11 -8.40 -9.85
N GLU A 628 26.41 -8.28 -9.63
CA GLU A 628 27.45 -8.74 -10.54
C GLU A 628 28.36 -9.76 -9.81
N VAL A 629 28.63 -10.89 -10.46
CA VAL A 629 29.59 -11.90 -9.98
C VAL A 629 30.55 -12.23 -11.12
N ASP A 630 31.85 -12.06 -10.89
CA ASP A 630 32.93 -12.27 -11.87
C ASP A 630 32.75 -11.54 -13.23
N GLY A 631 32.02 -10.42 -13.26
CA GLY A 631 31.77 -9.62 -14.46
C GLY A 631 30.49 -9.99 -15.23
N GLU A 632 29.70 -10.93 -14.72
CA GLU A 632 28.39 -11.32 -15.26
C GLU A 632 27.26 -10.82 -14.36
N GLN A 633 26.19 -10.28 -14.96
CA GLN A 633 25.01 -9.81 -14.22
C GLN A 633 24.12 -10.99 -13.79
N TYR A 634 23.60 -10.91 -12.57
CA TYR A 634 22.59 -11.80 -12.02
C TYR A 634 21.46 -11.00 -11.38
N ILE A 635 20.26 -11.55 -11.41
CA ILE A 635 19.10 -11.01 -10.71
C ILE A 635 18.81 -11.96 -9.56
N LEU A 636 18.83 -11.45 -8.34
CA LEU A 636 18.36 -12.15 -7.16
C LEU A 636 16.85 -11.92 -7.03
N GLY A 637 16.13 -12.96 -6.63
CA GLY A 637 14.75 -12.85 -6.18
C GLY A 637 14.58 -13.64 -4.89
N THR A 638 13.89 -13.07 -3.90
CA THR A 638 13.51 -13.82 -2.70
C THR A 638 12.06 -14.23 -2.77
N ASP A 639 11.83 -15.53 -2.76
CA ASP A 639 10.51 -16.11 -2.64
C ASP A 639 10.19 -16.36 -1.15
N ARG A 640 9.09 -15.78 -0.66
CA ARG A 640 8.63 -15.83 0.75
C ARG A 640 8.62 -17.25 1.29
N ASN A 641 8.27 -18.23 0.45
CA ASN A 641 8.09 -19.62 0.83
C ASN A 641 9.40 -20.42 0.76
N THR A 642 10.26 -20.13 -0.21
CA THR A 642 11.32 -21.04 -0.67
C THR A 642 12.74 -20.48 -0.66
N GLY A 643 12.92 -19.20 -0.31
CA GLY A 643 14.22 -18.57 -0.07
C GLY A 643 14.80 -17.88 -1.30
N LEU A 644 16.12 -17.92 -1.43
CA LEU A 644 16.86 -17.20 -2.46
C LEU A 644 16.81 -17.95 -3.81
N TRP A 645 16.47 -17.23 -4.87
CA TRP A 645 16.63 -17.63 -6.26
C TRP A 645 17.62 -16.70 -6.97
N ILE A 646 18.42 -17.28 -7.87
CA ILE A 646 19.40 -16.55 -8.67
C ILE A 646 19.09 -16.80 -10.14
N PHE A 647 18.84 -15.72 -10.88
CA PHE A 647 18.50 -15.74 -12.29
C PHE A 647 19.60 -15.06 -13.13
N GLN A 648 19.70 -15.46 -14.39
CA GLN A 648 20.22 -14.61 -15.46
C GLN A 648 19.07 -14.21 -16.37
N TRP A 649 19.04 -12.95 -16.79
CA TRP A 649 18.12 -12.51 -17.83
C TRP A 649 18.81 -12.54 -19.20
N SER A 650 18.09 -13.01 -20.22
CA SER A 650 18.54 -12.95 -21.61
C SER A 650 17.36 -12.83 -22.57
N CYS A 651 17.51 -11.98 -23.58
CA CYS A 651 16.61 -11.90 -24.73
C CYS A 651 16.60 -13.24 -25.49
N GLU A 652 15.61 -14.09 -25.23
CA GLU A 652 15.40 -15.30 -26.03
C GLU A 652 14.71 -14.96 -27.35
N ASP A 653 15.39 -15.27 -28.45
CA ASP A 653 14.88 -15.15 -29.83
C ASP A 653 13.94 -16.34 -30.13
N ALA A 654 12.85 -16.43 -29.37
CA ALA A 654 11.84 -17.48 -29.51
C ALA A 654 11.10 -17.29 -30.85
N THR A 655 11.46 -18.10 -31.85
CA THR A 655 11.13 -17.87 -33.28
C THR A 655 9.65 -17.84 -33.65
N ASP A 656 8.74 -18.06 -32.69
CA ASP A 656 7.29 -18.01 -32.85
C ASP A 656 6.59 -17.02 -31.89
N VAL A 657 7.32 -16.23 -31.07
CA VAL A 657 6.71 -15.28 -30.12
C VAL A 657 7.48 -13.95 -30.01
N LEU A 658 6.76 -12.84 -30.16
CA LEU A 658 7.34 -11.50 -30.37
C LEU A 658 8.02 -10.85 -29.15
N TYR A 659 7.97 -11.46 -27.96
CA TYR A 659 8.18 -10.76 -26.68
C TYR A 659 9.53 -10.06 -26.52
N CYS A 660 10.64 -10.59 -27.03
CA CYS A 660 11.94 -9.96 -26.79
C CYS A 660 12.41 -9.00 -27.91
N ASN A 661 11.71 -8.94 -29.05
CA ASN A 661 12.16 -8.16 -30.21
C ASN A 661 12.20 -6.66 -29.91
N ALA A 662 13.36 -6.03 -30.05
CA ALA A 662 13.45 -4.57 -30.20
C ALA A 662 12.61 -4.13 -31.42
N PRO A 663 12.07 -2.89 -31.44
CA PRO A 663 11.31 -2.40 -32.59
C PRO A 663 12.15 -2.54 -33.86
N VAL A 664 11.65 -3.32 -34.83
CA VAL A 664 12.27 -3.46 -36.14
C VAL A 664 12.27 -2.07 -36.77
N THR A 665 13.46 -1.48 -36.91
CA THR A 665 13.59 -0.14 -37.52
C THR A 665 13.02 -0.19 -38.95
N PRO A 666 12.21 0.80 -39.38
CA PRO A 666 11.42 0.73 -40.62
C PRO A 666 12.19 0.43 -41.92
#